data_AF-A0A009M1N0-F1
#
_entry.id   AF-A0A009M1N0-F1
#
_cell.length_a   1.000
_cell.length_b   1.000
_cell.length_c   1.000
_cell.angle_alpha   90.00
_cell.angle_beta   90.00
_cell.angle_gamma   90.00
#
_symmetry.space_group_name_H-M   'P 1'
#
loop_
_entity.id
_entity.type
_entity.pdbx_description
1 polymer ?
#
loop_
_entity_poly.entity_id
_entity_poly.type
_entity_poly.pdbx_seq_one_letter_code
_entity_poly.pdbx_strand_id
1 'polypeptide(L)'
;MNKNSYRIIYSKARQMFVAVAENVRSQTKASGQSEASAQSNIDNTESQAFHQLWQVKALVASISLWMPLAPVYAGIVADSAANAANRAVIGAGKNSAGTVVPVVNIQTPKNGISHNIYKQFDVLAEGAVLNNSRQGATTKTVGNVAANPFLATGEARVILNEVNSSAASRFEGNLEVAGQMADVIIANPSGINIKGGGFINANKAIFTTGKPQLNADGSIKQFTIDQGKITVSANPNSKFGLGGNNNDANYVDLYARALELSAELRAKNDIQVIAGANNVSADLQDVTAKTGTGTAPTLAVDVKALGGMYANNIYLMGTEKGLGVTNAGTLQAVNNLVITSAGKIEHSGTISSTSKTQGLVSLQTTGTGAVADINSSGSINSNSMLNIDSGNNLNVNAKEIIINNGSLAASPLIISSKGNLNLATNSRIFNDAQSGDVYVDAANINLATNAGITSNRGSAYIQSQKDVVAAQGAKLIAAQNLNVSGKGKLSLNENQIQASLGSINLQADSSNTDGLIDIRGGTIYGGKDLNLYSSGDVNLQNLGFALENSATRVKNINAHSGRNLVWNNATKVLPQITGKVALDAENNLSISAQRVSSKDSIQLQAGQLTLNTNFTSQKDINLITETTDLFLNNVLNAQNDINISALTGG
;
A
#
# COMPACT_ATOMS: atom_id res chain seq x y z
N MET A 1 33.09 -64.90 -71.41
CA MET A 1 33.16 -66.37 -71.29
C MET A 1 32.23 -66.79 -70.17
N ASN A 2 31.05 -67.33 -70.49
CA ASN A 2 30.14 -68.00 -69.55
C ASN A 2 29.35 -69.03 -70.38
N LYS A 3 30.05 -70.08 -70.80
CA LYS A 3 29.51 -71.04 -71.79
C LYS A 3 28.53 -72.07 -71.20
N ASN A 4 28.33 -72.06 -69.88
CA ASN A 4 27.48 -73.03 -69.14
C ASN A 4 26.51 -72.38 -68.12
N SER A 5 26.30 -71.07 -68.17
CA SER A 5 25.42 -70.36 -67.22
C SER A 5 24.06 -70.07 -67.86
N TYR A 6 23.00 -70.65 -67.32
CA TYR A 6 21.63 -70.49 -67.79
C TYR A 6 20.76 -69.84 -66.71
N ARG A 7 19.87 -68.94 -67.11
CA ARG A 7 18.84 -68.36 -66.23
C ARG A 7 17.47 -68.87 -66.64
N ILE A 8 16.55 -68.97 -65.69
CA ILE A 8 15.18 -69.41 -65.98
C ILE A 8 14.31 -68.20 -66.25
N ILE A 9 13.60 -68.19 -67.40
CA ILE A 9 12.59 -67.17 -67.73
C ILE A 9 11.24 -67.83 -68.01
N TYR A 10 10.13 -67.14 -67.70
CA TYR A 10 8.80 -67.63 -68.03
C TYR A 10 8.48 -67.37 -69.51
N SER A 11 8.23 -68.43 -70.29
CA SER A 11 7.86 -68.31 -71.70
C SER A 11 6.34 -68.29 -71.87
N LYS A 12 5.80 -67.13 -72.22
CA LYS A 12 4.34 -66.93 -72.41
C LYS A 12 3.76 -67.80 -73.53
N ALA A 13 4.56 -68.12 -74.55
CA ALA A 13 4.16 -68.99 -75.67
C ALA A 13 4.10 -70.48 -75.29
N ARG A 14 4.82 -70.91 -74.25
CA ARG A 14 4.86 -72.31 -73.79
C ARG A 14 4.20 -72.51 -72.42
N GLN A 15 3.69 -71.44 -71.80
CA GLN A 15 3.06 -71.44 -70.48
C GLN A 15 3.92 -72.09 -69.36
N MET A 16 5.25 -72.08 -69.50
CA MET A 16 6.17 -72.72 -68.56
C MET A 16 7.50 -71.97 -68.44
N PHE A 17 8.24 -72.25 -67.37
CA PHE A 17 9.59 -71.75 -67.15
C PHE A 17 10.61 -72.51 -67.98
N VAL A 18 11.51 -71.80 -68.66
CA VAL A 18 12.51 -72.37 -69.58
C VAL A 18 13.89 -71.79 -69.26
N ALA A 19 14.92 -72.65 -69.29
CA ALA A 19 16.31 -72.23 -69.15
C ALA A 19 16.81 -71.57 -70.44
N VAL A 20 17.38 -70.37 -70.34
CA VAL A 20 17.94 -69.60 -71.46
C VAL A 20 19.34 -69.09 -71.11
N ALA A 21 20.13 -68.80 -72.13
CA ALA A 21 21.44 -68.17 -71.93
C ALA A 21 21.28 -66.82 -71.20
N GLU A 22 22.23 -66.50 -70.32
CA GLU A 22 22.19 -65.33 -69.42
C GLU A 22 22.03 -63.97 -70.13
N ASN A 23 22.38 -63.89 -71.40
CA ASN A 23 22.34 -62.68 -72.23
C ASN A 23 20.98 -62.42 -72.92
N VAL A 24 19.99 -63.29 -72.76
CA VAL A 24 18.66 -63.14 -73.37
C VAL A 24 17.82 -62.12 -72.58
N ARG A 25 17.39 -61.01 -73.19
CA ARG A 25 16.62 -59.93 -72.54
C ARG A 25 15.18 -60.37 -72.20
N SER A 26 14.70 -60.12 -70.98
CA SER A 26 13.28 -60.29 -70.62
C SER A 26 12.52 -58.98 -70.87
N GLN A 27 11.24 -59.06 -71.22
CA GLN A 27 10.47 -57.93 -71.80
C GLN A 27 10.10 -56.83 -70.79
N THR A 28 10.57 -56.91 -69.55
CA THR A 28 10.25 -55.92 -68.50
C THR A 28 11.48 -55.67 -67.62
N LYS A 29 12.37 -54.76 -68.05
CA LYS A 29 13.10 -53.75 -67.25
C LYS A 29 14.43 -53.31 -67.90
N ALA A 30 14.72 -52.03 -67.75
CA ALA A 30 15.88 -51.30 -68.28
C ALA A 30 17.19 -51.60 -67.51
N SER A 31 18.30 -51.22 -68.14
CA SER A 31 19.69 -51.56 -67.82
C SER A 31 20.21 -51.02 -66.48
N GLY A 32 20.95 -51.88 -65.76
CA GLY A 32 21.92 -51.47 -64.74
C GLY A 32 21.42 -51.50 -63.29
N GLN A 33 21.49 -52.67 -62.66
CA GLN A 33 22.10 -52.90 -61.33
C GLN A 33 21.84 -54.36 -60.91
N SER A 34 22.87 -55.19 -61.10
CA SER A 34 23.01 -56.50 -60.47
C SER A 34 24.13 -56.37 -59.45
N GLU A 35 23.89 -56.70 -58.19
CA GLU A 35 24.94 -56.81 -57.18
C GLU A 35 25.66 -58.16 -57.33
N ALA A 36 26.99 -58.13 -57.34
CA ALA A 36 27.84 -59.30 -57.25
C ALA A 36 28.81 -59.13 -56.07
N SER A 37 28.86 -60.15 -55.22
CA SER A 37 29.78 -60.30 -54.10
C SER A 37 31.06 -61.02 -54.56
N ALA A 38 32.22 -60.43 -54.28
CA ALA A 38 33.52 -61.12 -54.19
C ALA A 38 34.52 -60.28 -53.36
N GLN A 39 35.44 -60.99 -52.71
CA GLN A 39 36.20 -60.61 -51.52
C GLN A 39 37.70 -60.45 -51.85
N SER A 40 38.33 -59.32 -51.50
CA SER A 40 39.76 -59.24 -51.12
C SER A 40 40.17 -57.83 -50.62
N ASN A 41 40.97 -57.82 -49.56
CA ASN A 41 41.50 -56.69 -48.75
C ASN A 41 42.15 -55.51 -49.52
N ILE A 42 41.95 -54.27 -49.05
CA ILE A 42 42.87 -53.44 -48.23
C ILE A 42 42.30 -51.99 -48.13
N ASP A 43 42.21 -51.51 -46.88
CA ASP A 43 42.19 -50.14 -46.32
C ASP A 43 41.25 -49.01 -46.80
N ASN A 44 40.51 -48.55 -45.78
CA ASN A 44 40.11 -47.18 -45.42
C ASN A 44 38.87 -46.52 -46.07
N THR A 45 38.13 -45.90 -45.13
CA THR A 45 37.08 -44.87 -45.24
C THR A 45 35.61 -45.29 -45.43
N GLU A 46 34.92 -45.26 -44.29
CA GLU A 46 33.50 -44.98 -44.00
C GLU A 46 32.49 -44.79 -45.14
N SER A 47 31.39 -45.57 -45.09
CA SER A 47 30.00 -45.06 -45.23
C SER A 47 28.99 -46.20 -44.98
N GLN A 48 28.38 -46.20 -43.78
CA GLN A 48 27.23 -47.06 -43.46
C GLN A 48 25.96 -46.20 -43.47
N ALA A 49 25.23 -46.20 -44.59
CA ALA A 49 23.94 -45.53 -44.68
C ALA A 49 22.98 -46.33 -45.59
N PHE A 50 22.39 -47.43 -45.10
CA PHE A 50 21.08 -47.88 -45.59
C PHE A 50 20.32 -48.93 -44.72
N HIS A 51 20.59 -49.02 -43.41
CA HIS A 51 19.89 -49.98 -42.53
C HIS A 51 19.27 -49.35 -41.26
N GLN A 52 18.95 -48.06 -41.28
CA GLN A 52 18.35 -47.36 -40.12
C GLN A 52 16.89 -46.94 -40.30
N LEU A 53 16.29 -46.96 -41.51
CA LEU A 53 14.94 -46.39 -41.68
C LEU A 53 13.78 -47.27 -41.20
N TRP A 54 13.90 -48.60 -41.22
CA TRP A 54 12.85 -49.49 -40.68
C TRP A 54 12.80 -49.43 -39.15
N GLN A 55 13.97 -49.48 -38.52
CA GLN A 55 14.11 -49.50 -37.06
C GLN A 55 13.67 -48.17 -36.44
N VAL A 56 13.98 -47.04 -37.11
CA VAL A 56 13.54 -45.70 -36.66
C VAL A 56 12.05 -45.50 -36.89
N LYS A 57 11.44 -45.99 -37.98
CA LYS A 57 9.98 -45.88 -38.17
C LYS A 57 9.19 -46.76 -37.19
N ALA A 58 9.69 -47.96 -36.88
CA ALA A 58 9.10 -48.82 -35.86
C ALA A 58 9.29 -48.29 -34.43
N LEU A 59 10.44 -47.64 -34.15
CA LEU A 59 10.72 -46.97 -32.87
C LEU A 59 9.89 -45.70 -32.69
N VAL A 60 9.71 -44.89 -33.75
CA VAL A 60 8.83 -43.71 -33.72
C VAL A 60 7.36 -44.15 -33.58
N ALA A 61 6.95 -45.23 -34.25
CA ALA A 61 5.61 -45.81 -34.12
C ALA A 61 5.36 -46.40 -32.71
N SER A 62 6.33 -47.09 -32.11
CA SER A 62 6.20 -47.65 -30.75
C SER A 62 6.28 -46.58 -29.66
N ILE A 63 7.03 -45.49 -29.85
CA ILE A 63 7.01 -44.31 -28.98
C ILE A 63 5.66 -43.58 -29.09
N SER A 64 5.03 -43.52 -30.27
CA SER A 64 3.69 -42.92 -30.42
C SER A 64 2.54 -43.76 -29.82
N LEU A 65 2.75 -45.07 -29.61
CA LEU A 65 1.82 -45.95 -28.89
C LEU A 65 1.95 -45.86 -27.36
N TRP A 66 2.92 -45.09 -26.86
CA TRP A 66 3.09 -44.69 -25.45
C TRP A 66 2.62 -43.25 -25.20
N MET A 67 1.76 -42.67 -26.05
CA MET A 67 1.02 -41.47 -25.65
C MET A 67 0.16 -41.85 -24.44
N PRO A 68 0.42 -41.29 -23.24
CA PRO A 68 -0.53 -41.44 -22.16
C PRO A 68 -1.81 -40.76 -22.64
N LEU A 69 -2.94 -41.49 -22.63
CA LEU A 69 -4.23 -40.85 -22.46
C LEU A 69 -4.05 -39.91 -21.27
N ALA A 70 -4.05 -38.60 -21.51
CA ALA A 70 -3.77 -37.64 -20.46
C ALA A 70 -4.77 -37.90 -19.32
N PRO A 71 -4.33 -38.43 -18.17
CA PRO A 71 -5.24 -38.67 -17.08
C PRO A 71 -5.81 -37.31 -16.65
N VAL A 72 -7.13 -37.19 -16.73
CA VAL A 72 -7.84 -36.03 -16.18
C VAL A 72 -7.90 -36.25 -14.68
N TYR A 73 -6.99 -35.64 -13.95
CA TYR A 73 -7.11 -35.52 -12.51
C TYR A 73 -7.99 -34.31 -12.21
N ALA A 74 -8.97 -34.50 -11.32
CA ALA A 74 -9.95 -33.47 -11.01
C ALA A 74 -9.24 -32.15 -10.67
N GLY A 75 -9.44 -31.12 -11.49
CA GLY A 75 -8.96 -29.75 -11.23
C GLY A 75 -7.72 -29.29 -12.01
N ILE A 76 -6.83 -30.16 -12.52
CA ILE A 76 -5.65 -29.70 -13.29
C ILE A 76 -5.58 -30.39 -14.66
N VAL A 77 -5.58 -29.59 -15.72
CA VAL A 77 -5.62 -30.04 -17.12
C VAL A 77 -4.65 -29.21 -17.95
N ALA A 78 -3.65 -29.87 -18.54
CA ALA A 78 -2.68 -29.24 -19.45
C ALA A 78 -3.38 -28.72 -20.72
N ASP A 79 -2.89 -27.61 -21.27
CA ASP A 79 -3.44 -27.09 -22.53
C ASP A 79 -2.91 -27.89 -23.73
N SER A 80 -3.77 -28.70 -24.33
CA SER A 80 -3.41 -29.50 -25.52
C SER A 80 -2.99 -28.63 -26.71
N ALA A 81 -3.43 -27.37 -26.78
CA ALA A 81 -3.06 -26.41 -27.82
C ALA A 81 -1.72 -25.70 -27.56
N ALA A 82 -1.18 -25.76 -26.35
CA ALA A 82 0.12 -25.17 -26.05
C ALA A 82 1.27 -25.97 -26.70
N ASN A 83 2.43 -25.34 -26.92
CA ASN A 83 3.62 -26.02 -27.43
C ASN A 83 4.06 -27.16 -26.51
N ALA A 84 4.60 -28.25 -27.05
CA ALA A 84 5.02 -29.42 -26.26
C ALA A 84 5.95 -29.07 -25.09
N ALA A 85 6.86 -28.13 -25.29
CA ALA A 85 7.79 -27.64 -24.28
C ALA A 85 7.12 -26.89 -23.11
N ASN A 86 5.84 -26.52 -23.23
CA ASN A 86 5.07 -25.80 -22.22
C ASN A 86 3.85 -26.61 -21.72
N ARG A 87 3.68 -27.86 -22.17
CA ARG A 87 2.55 -28.73 -21.76
C ARG A 87 2.98 -29.61 -20.60
N ALA A 88 2.67 -29.23 -19.37
CA ALA A 88 3.05 -30.01 -18.19
C ALA A 88 2.53 -31.46 -18.24
N VAL A 89 3.30 -32.39 -17.67
CA VAL A 89 2.88 -33.79 -17.53
C VAL A 89 2.31 -33.99 -16.14
N ILE A 90 1.04 -34.40 -16.08
CA ILE A 90 0.31 -34.52 -14.83
C ILE A 90 0.19 -36.00 -14.48
N GLY A 91 0.78 -36.38 -13.35
CA GLY A 91 0.63 -37.67 -12.70
C GLY A 91 -0.27 -37.58 -11.47
N ALA A 92 -0.35 -38.67 -10.72
CA ALA A 92 -1.07 -38.73 -9.46
C ALA A 92 -0.21 -39.30 -8.33
N GLY A 93 -0.41 -38.76 -7.14
CA GLY A 93 -0.02 -39.35 -5.88
C GLY A 93 -1.25 -39.64 -5.02
N LYS A 94 -1.04 -40.17 -3.81
CA LYS A 94 -2.09 -40.29 -2.80
C LYS A 94 -1.66 -39.54 -1.55
N ASN A 95 -2.56 -38.73 -1.00
CA ASN A 95 -2.32 -38.12 0.30
C ASN A 95 -2.54 -39.10 1.45
N SER A 96 -2.30 -38.66 2.69
CA SER A 96 -2.47 -39.50 3.89
C SER A 96 -3.89 -40.02 4.09
N ALA A 97 -4.91 -39.37 3.51
CA ALA A 97 -6.30 -39.81 3.53
C ALA A 97 -6.64 -40.77 2.37
N GLY A 98 -5.65 -41.19 1.56
CA GLY A 98 -5.83 -42.06 0.41
C GLY A 98 -6.47 -41.38 -0.81
N THR A 99 -6.68 -40.06 -0.76
CA THR A 99 -7.27 -39.28 -1.84
C THR A 99 -6.21 -39.02 -2.93
N VAL A 100 -6.63 -39.10 -4.19
CA VAL A 100 -5.75 -38.84 -5.34
C VAL A 100 -5.45 -37.35 -5.40
N VAL A 101 -4.16 -37.01 -5.50
CA VAL A 101 -3.67 -35.63 -5.59
C VAL A 101 -2.85 -35.48 -6.87
N PRO A 102 -3.05 -34.41 -7.67
CA PRO A 102 -2.26 -34.18 -8.87
C PRO A 102 -0.79 -33.89 -8.54
N VAL A 103 0.10 -34.56 -9.25
CA VAL A 103 1.55 -34.34 -9.21
C VAL A 103 2.00 -33.88 -10.60
N VAL A 104 2.34 -32.60 -10.71
CA VAL A 104 2.72 -31.96 -11.96
C VAL A 104 4.23 -32.03 -12.13
N ASN A 105 4.69 -32.82 -13.11
CA ASN A 105 6.04 -32.72 -13.61
C ASN A 105 6.15 -31.46 -14.47
N ILE A 106 6.71 -30.41 -13.87
CA ILE A 106 6.92 -29.12 -14.52
C ILE A 106 7.89 -29.25 -15.68
N GLN A 107 7.74 -28.37 -16.68
CA GLN A 107 8.56 -28.40 -17.89
C GLN A 107 9.99 -27.90 -17.70
N THR A 108 10.86 -28.20 -18.66
CA THR A 108 12.29 -27.83 -18.64
C THR A 108 12.47 -26.32 -18.47
N PRO A 109 13.19 -25.86 -17.43
CA PRO A 109 13.39 -24.43 -17.20
C PRO A 109 14.21 -23.76 -18.32
N LYS A 110 13.78 -22.57 -18.74
CA LYS A 110 14.54 -21.66 -19.59
C LYS A 110 14.84 -20.39 -18.81
N ASN A 111 16.12 -20.03 -18.72
CA ASN A 111 16.59 -18.94 -17.85
C ASN A 111 16.05 -19.05 -16.39
N GLY A 112 15.98 -20.28 -15.87
CA GLY A 112 15.44 -20.56 -14.53
C GLY A 112 13.91 -20.59 -14.40
N ILE A 113 13.16 -20.35 -15.49
CA ILE A 113 11.69 -20.34 -15.49
C ILE A 113 11.14 -21.59 -16.17
N SER A 114 10.35 -22.37 -15.43
CA SER A 114 9.53 -23.44 -16.00
C SER A 114 8.15 -22.90 -16.38
N HIS A 115 7.86 -22.82 -17.67
CA HIS A 115 6.58 -22.31 -18.20
C HIS A 115 5.62 -23.45 -18.50
N ASN A 116 4.51 -23.49 -17.78
CA ASN A 116 3.51 -24.55 -17.85
C ASN A 116 2.14 -23.93 -18.19
N ILE A 117 1.51 -24.38 -19.28
CA ILE A 117 0.25 -23.82 -19.78
C ILE A 117 -0.89 -24.84 -19.61
N TYR A 118 -2.01 -24.40 -19.06
CA TYR A 118 -3.14 -25.21 -18.64
C TYR A 118 -4.46 -24.72 -19.26
N LYS A 119 -5.41 -25.64 -19.49
CA LYS A 119 -6.85 -25.30 -19.66
C LYS A 119 -7.57 -25.15 -18.33
N GLN A 120 -7.05 -25.78 -17.28
CA GLN A 120 -7.59 -25.67 -15.93
C GLN A 120 -6.45 -25.88 -14.94
N PHE A 121 -6.36 -25.01 -13.95
CA PHE A 121 -5.41 -25.14 -12.85
C PHE A 121 -6.13 -24.76 -11.58
N ASP A 122 -6.76 -25.76 -10.97
CA ASP A 122 -7.43 -25.67 -9.69
C ASP A 122 -6.64 -26.49 -8.67
N VAL A 123 -6.29 -25.85 -7.55
CA VAL A 123 -5.74 -26.52 -6.37
C VAL A 123 -6.91 -26.75 -5.43
N LEU A 124 -7.50 -27.94 -5.47
CA LEU A 124 -8.62 -28.29 -4.60
C LEU A 124 -8.14 -28.61 -3.18
N ALA A 125 -9.08 -28.90 -2.27
CA ALA A 125 -8.81 -29.08 -0.83
C ALA A 125 -7.76 -30.17 -0.52
N GLU A 126 -7.68 -31.20 -1.36
CA GLU A 126 -6.69 -32.27 -1.29
C GLU A 126 -5.26 -31.83 -1.59
N GLY A 127 -5.08 -30.65 -2.19
CA GLY A 127 -3.80 -30.05 -2.55
C GLY A 127 -3.31 -30.41 -3.95
N ALA A 128 -2.10 -29.95 -4.28
CA ALA A 128 -1.40 -30.28 -5.52
C ALA A 128 0.12 -30.20 -5.31
N VAL A 129 0.88 -30.96 -6.10
CA VAL A 129 2.35 -30.98 -6.03
C VAL A 129 2.95 -30.56 -7.36
N LEU A 130 3.85 -29.57 -7.33
CA LEU A 130 4.73 -29.20 -8.42
C LEU A 130 6.08 -29.91 -8.24
N ASN A 131 6.39 -30.87 -9.10
CA ASN A 131 7.62 -31.66 -8.98
C ASN A 131 8.82 -30.91 -9.55
N ASN A 132 9.54 -30.19 -8.68
CA ASN A 132 10.78 -29.49 -8.98
C ASN A 132 12.03 -30.28 -8.51
N SER A 133 11.95 -31.61 -8.48
CA SER A 133 13.06 -32.46 -8.02
C SER A 133 13.73 -33.20 -9.18
N ARG A 134 15.05 -33.03 -9.32
CA ARG A 134 15.87 -33.79 -10.27
C ARG A 134 16.17 -35.23 -9.82
N GLN A 135 16.13 -35.49 -8.52
CA GLN A 135 16.52 -36.79 -7.93
C GLN A 135 15.34 -37.52 -7.27
N GLY A 136 14.13 -36.94 -7.33
CA GLY A 136 12.99 -37.35 -6.51
C GLY A 136 13.02 -36.66 -5.15
N ALA A 137 11.87 -36.61 -4.48
CA ALA A 137 11.75 -35.91 -3.19
C ALA A 137 10.64 -36.52 -2.35
N THR A 138 10.75 -36.38 -1.03
CA THR A 138 9.65 -36.67 -0.11
C THR A 138 8.85 -35.40 0.13
N THR A 139 7.57 -35.45 -0.22
CA THR A 139 6.61 -34.35 -0.08
C THR A 139 5.75 -34.56 1.18
N LYS A 140 5.25 -33.47 1.75
CA LYS A 140 4.26 -33.51 2.84
C LYS A 140 2.88 -33.92 2.36
N THR A 141 2.56 -33.67 1.09
CA THR A 141 1.22 -33.87 0.53
C THR A 141 1.00 -35.30 0.05
N VAL A 142 1.94 -35.90 -0.69
CA VAL A 142 1.75 -37.23 -1.31
C VAL A 142 2.85 -38.25 -0.98
N GLY A 143 3.75 -37.92 -0.05
CA GLY A 143 4.91 -38.77 0.24
C GLY A 143 5.94 -38.70 -0.89
N ASN A 144 6.50 -39.84 -1.28
CA ASN A 144 7.61 -39.88 -2.24
C ASN A 144 7.14 -39.60 -3.68
N VAL A 145 7.75 -38.61 -4.33
CA VAL A 145 7.64 -38.35 -5.76
C VAL A 145 8.95 -38.71 -6.46
N ALA A 146 8.86 -39.33 -7.63
CA ALA A 146 10.03 -39.68 -8.44
C ALA A 146 10.71 -38.44 -9.02
N ALA A 147 11.92 -38.60 -9.56
CA ALA A 147 12.61 -37.55 -10.30
C ALA A 147 11.76 -37.03 -11.46
N ASN A 148 11.72 -35.71 -11.63
CA ASN A 148 11.11 -35.08 -12.79
C ASN A 148 12.06 -35.20 -14.00
N PRO A 149 11.70 -35.95 -15.05
CA PRO A 149 12.58 -36.17 -16.21
C PRO A 149 12.86 -34.90 -17.02
N PHE A 150 12.08 -33.83 -16.86
CA PHE A 150 12.25 -32.57 -17.58
C PHE A 150 13.31 -31.64 -16.96
N LEU A 151 13.88 -32.00 -15.80
CA LEU A 151 14.84 -31.16 -15.07
C LEU A 151 16.30 -31.60 -15.29
N ALA A 152 16.60 -32.25 -16.41
CA ALA A 152 17.95 -32.72 -16.74
C ALA A 152 18.99 -31.59 -16.75
N THR A 153 18.56 -30.37 -17.12
CA THR A 153 19.37 -29.15 -17.20
C THR A 153 19.36 -28.32 -15.91
N GLY A 154 18.69 -28.80 -14.85
CA GLY A 154 18.56 -28.12 -13.57
C GLY A 154 17.10 -27.84 -13.18
N GLU A 155 16.91 -27.58 -11.89
CA GLU A 155 15.64 -27.24 -11.26
C GLU A 155 15.19 -25.80 -11.61
N ALA A 156 13.89 -25.55 -11.54
CA ALA A 156 13.32 -24.23 -11.75
C ALA A 156 13.57 -23.33 -10.53
N ARG A 157 13.86 -22.05 -10.79
CA ARG A 157 13.81 -20.97 -9.78
C ARG A 157 12.41 -20.36 -9.70
N VAL A 158 11.72 -20.31 -10.84
CA VAL A 158 10.35 -19.83 -10.98
C VAL A 158 9.52 -20.88 -11.72
N ILE A 159 8.36 -21.21 -11.18
CA ILE A 159 7.37 -22.10 -11.81
C ILE A 159 6.18 -21.23 -12.22
N LEU A 160 6.07 -20.96 -13.53
CA LEU A 160 4.97 -20.20 -14.11
C LEU A 160 3.85 -21.14 -14.54
N ASN A 161 2.70 -21.03 -13.90
CA ASN A 161 1.48 -21.74 -14.25
C ASN A 161 0.50 -20.77 -14.91
N GLU A 162 0.45 -20.79 -16.25
CA GLU A 162 -0.43 -19.95 -17.05
C GLU A 162 -1.70 -20.71 -17.44
N VAL A 163 -2.87 -20.13 -17.18
CA VAL A 163 -4.17 -20.72 -17.53
C VAL A 163 -4.75 -20.01 -18.74
N ASN A 164 -4.98 -20.77 -19.80
CA ASN A 164 -5.60 -20.32 -21.04
C ASN A 164 -7.06 -20.80 -21.11
N SER A 165 -7.90 -20.20 -20.28
CA SER A 165 -9.31 -20.56 -20.09
C SER A 165 -10.17 -19.34 -19.83
N SER A 166 -11.47 -19.44 -20.12
CA SER A 166 -12.47 -18.45 -19.73
C SER A 166 -12.96 -18.61 -18.29
N ALA A 167 -12.58 -19.70 -17.61
CA ALA A 167 -12.93 -19.96 -16.22
C ALA A 167 -11.84 -19.47 -15.26
N ALA A 168 -12.26 -18.89 -14.13
CA ALA A 168 -11.37 -18.52 -13.05
C ALA A 168 -10.80 -19.78 -12.35
N SER A 169 -9.57 -19.69 -11.87
CA SER A 169 -8.93 -20.76 -11.09
C SER A 169 -9.49 -20.84 -9.68
N ARG A 170 -9.61 -22.05 -9.13
CA ARG A 170 -9.95 -22.29 -7.73
C ARG A 170 -8.70 -22.68 -6.94
N PHE A 171 -8.47 -22.02 -5.81
CA PHE A 171 -7.35 -22.31 -4.92
C PHE A 171 -7.90 -22.53 -3.51
N GLU A 172 -8.06 -23.78 -3.12
CA GLU A 172 -8.79 -24.26 -1.94
C GLU A 172 -7.94 -25.17 -1.02
N GLY A 173 -6.71 -25.50 -1.43
CA GLY A 173 -5.80 -26.38 -0.69
C GLY A 173 -4.34 -25.96 -0.80
N ASN A 174 -3.43 -26.81 -0.29
CA ASN A 174 -2.00 -26.51 -0.29
C ASN A 174 -1.36 -26.85 -1.65
N LEU A 175 -0.55 -25.93 -2.15
CA LEU A 175 0.34 -26.17 -3.30
C LEU A 175 1.76 -26.39 -2.80
N GLU A 176 2.30 -27.58 -3.07
CA GLU A 176 3.64 -27.97 -2.62
C GLU A 176 4.65 -28.02 -3.77
N VAL A 177 5.83 -27.46 -3.56
CA VAL A 177 6.97 -27.64 -4.47
C VAL A 177 7.83 -28.80 -3.96
N ALA A 178 7.87 -29.91 -4.69
CA ALA A 178 8.72 -31.03 -4.34
C ALA A 178 10.18 -30.78 -4.77
N GLY A 179 11.14 -31.06 -3.89
CA GLY A 179 12.56 -30.87 -4.18
C GLY A 179 13.00 -29.44 -3.92
N GLN A 180 13.67 -28.83 -4.90
CA GLN A 180 14.23 -27.49 -4.73
C GLN A 180 13.12 -26.43 -4.60
N MET A 181 13.22 -25.60 -3.56
CA MET A 181 12.32 -24.46 -3.34
C MET A 181 12.36 -23.51 -4.55
N ALA A 182 11.19 -23.02 -4.95
CA ALA A 182 11.02 -22.11 -6.08
C ALA A 182 9.95 -21.05 -5.78
N ASP A 183 9.94 -19.98 -6.57
CA ASP A 183 8.83 -19.05 -6.64
C ASP A 183 7.73 -19.64 -7.54
N VAL A 184 6.47 -19.46 -7.17
CA VAL A 184 5.32 -20.02 -7.86
C VAL A 184 4.40 -18.91 -8.35
N ILE A 185 4.08 -18.93 -9.64
CA ILE A 185 3.19 -17.97 -10.27
C ILE A 185 1.96 -18.71 -10.79
N ILE A 186 0.77 -18.20 -10.44
CA ILE A 186 -0.51 -18.66 -10.97
C ILE A 186 -1.13 -17.50 -11.72
N ALA A 187 -1.13 -17.60 -13.06
CA ALA A 187 -1.59 -16.55 -13.97
C ALA A 187 -2.86 -16.99 -14.67
N ASN A 188 -4.00 -16.36 -14.34
CA ASN A 188 -5.28 -16.63 -14.99
C ASN A 188 -6.04 -15.32 -15.26
N PRO A 189 -6.05 -14.82 -16.51
CA PRO A 189 -6.76 -13.59 -16.87
C PRO A 189 -8.27 -13.59 -16.62
N SER A 190 -8.89 -14.76 -16.47
CA SER A 190 -10.31 -14.88 -16.15
C SER A 190 -10.62 -14.66 -14.67
N GLY A 191 -9.62 -14.70 -13.79
CA GLY A 191 -9.75 -14.50 -12.35
C GLY A 191 -9.20 -15.67 -11.52
N ILE A 192 -9.08 -15.44 -10.22
CA ILE A 192 -8.59 -16.44 -9.27
C ILE A 192 -9.42 -16.35 -7.98
N ASN A 193 -10.03 -17.46 -7.60
CA ASN A 193 -10.83 -17.59 -6.39
C ASN A 193 -10.04 -18.38 -5.35
N ILE A 194 -9.57 -17.69 -4.32
CA ILE A 194 -8.84 -18.26 -3.19
C ILE A 194 -9.85 -18.50 -2.06
N LYS A 195 -9.93 -19.74 -1.57
CA LYS A 195 -10.88 -20.20 -0.57
C LYS A 195 -10.24 -21.17 0.42
N GLY A 196 -9.36 -20.64 1.26
CA GLY A 196 -8.47 -21.46 2.06
C GLY A 196 -7.35 -22.07 1.21
N GLY A 197 -6.22 -22.36 1.83
CA GLY A 197 -5.05 -22.91 1.15
C GLY A 197 -3.77 -22.23 1.58
N GLY A 198 -2.67 -22.63 0.96
CA GLY A 198 -1.36 -22.07 1.23
C GLY A 198 -0.27 -22.78 0.46
N PHE A 199 0.96 -22.56 0.88
CA PHE A 199 2.12 -23.07 0.15
C PHE A 199 2.99 -23.92 1.06
N ILE A 200 3.60 -24.94 0.47
CA ILE A 200 4.62 -25.76 1.10
C ILE A 200 5.86 -25.70 0.22
N ASN A 201 6.99 -25.28 0.79
CA ASN A 201 8.26 -25.17 0.09
C ASN A 201 8.24 -24.23 -1.13
N ALA A 202 7.36 -23.21 -1.13
CA ALA A 202 7.43 -22.08 -2.04
C ALA A 202 7.99 -20.86 -1.31
N ASN A 203 8.87 -20.12 -1.96
CA ASN A 203 9.43 -18.90 -1.39
C ASN A 203 8.47 -17.71 -1.61
N LYS A 204 8.29 -17.30 -2.87
CA LYS A 204 7.32 -16.27 -3.27
C LYS A 204 6.14 -16.90 -4.02
N ALA A 205 4.93 -16.45 -3.69
CA ALA A 205 3.69 -16.84 -4.35
C ALA A 205 3.09 -15.62 -5.07
N ILE A 206 2.92 -15.72 -6.39
CA ILE A 206 2.34 -14.66 -7.21
C ILE A 206 1.01 -15.13 -7.79
N PHE A 207 -0.08 -14.46 -7.44
CA PHE A 207 -1.38 -14.64 -8.07
C PHE A 207 -1.62 -13.46 -9.00
N THR A 208 -1.88 -13.73 -10.29
CA THR A 208 -2.07 -12.67 -11.27
C THR A 208 -3.21 -12.94 -12.23
N THR A 209 -4.01 -11.92 -12.51
CA THR A 209 -4.92 -11.93 -13.68
C THR A 209 -4.27 -11.29 -14.91
N GLY A 210 -2.99 -10.93 -14.79
CA GLY A 210 -2.19 -10.48 -15.91
C GLY A 210 -1.69 -11.65 -16.76
N LYS A 211 -1.72 -11.47 -18.07
CA LYS A 211 -1.05 -12.39 -18.99
C LYS A 211 0.47 -12.18 -18.92
N PRO A 212 1.27 -13.23 -18.65
CA PRO A 212 2.73 -13.10 -18.66
C PRO A 212 3.22 -12.78 -20.06
N GLN A 213 4.16 -11.85 -20.18
CA GLN A 213 4.91 -11.57 -21.41
C GLN A 213 6.37 -11.95 -21.16
N LEU A 214 6.92 -12.81 -22.01
CA LEU A 214 8.30 -13.29 -21.89
C LEU A 214 9.22 -12.56 -22.86
N ASN A 215 10.48 -12.37 -22.47
CA ASN A 215 11.55 -11.99 -23.36
C ASN A 215 11.97 -13.17 -24.25
N ALA A 216 12.76 -12.90 -25.29
CA ALA A 216 13.25 -13.93 -26.21
C ALA A 216 14.11 -15.01 -25.51
N ASP A 217 14.75 -14.66 -24.40
CA ASP A 217 15.57 -15.56 -23.58
C ASP A 217 14.74 -16.43 -22.60
N GLY A 218 13.42 -16.22 -22.53
CA GLY A 218 12.50 -16.93 -21.64
C GLY A 218 12.31 -16.29 -20.26
N SER A 219 12.99 -15.19 -19.94
CA SER A 219 12.73 -14.42 -18.72
C SER A 219 11.36 -13.71 -18.78
N ILE A 220 10.74 -13.45 -17.63
CA ILE A 220 9.50 -12.66 -17.58
C ILE A 220 9.85 -11.19 -17.79
N LYS A 221 9.23 -10.57 -18.79
CA LYS A 221 9.32 -9.14 -19.05
C LYS A 221 8.35 -8.37 -18.17
N GLN A 222 7.08 -8.75 -18.24
CA GLN A 222 5.99 -8.05 -17.55
C GLN A 222 4.74 -8.93 -17.44
N PHE A 223 3.80 -8.53 -16.59
CA PHE A 223 2.42 -8.99 -16.57
C PHE A 223 1.52 -7.90 -17.13
N THR A 224 0.70 -8.25 -18.12
CA THR A 224 -0.29 -7.33 -18.70
C THR A 224 -1.67 -7.65 -18.14
N ILE A 225 -2.18 -6.77 -17.29
CA ILE A 225 -3.43 -6.90 -16.54
C ILE A 225 -4.50 -6.08 -17.24
N ASP A 226 -5.42 -6.76 -17.92
CA ASP A 226 -6.53 -6.15 -18.66
C ASP A 226 -7.86 -6.24 -17.91
N GLN A 227 -8.06 -7.34 -17.20
CA GLN A 227 -9.32 -7.73 -16.57
C GLN A 227 -9.06 -8.78 -15.48
N GLY A 228 -10.14 -9.33 -14.93
CA GLY A 228 -10.10 -10.39 -13.93
C GLY A 228 -10.06 -9.86 -12.50
N LYS A 229 -10.73 -10.59 -11.61
CA LYS A 229 -10.77 -10.32 -10.17
C LYS A 229 -10.08 -11.45 -9.42
N ILE A 230 -9.35 -11.10 -8.37
CA ILE A 230 -8.94 -12.06 -7.35
C ILE A 230 -9.89 -11.93 -6.16
N THR A 231 -10.45 -13.03 -5.69
CA THR A 231 -11.24 -13.07 -4.47
C THR A 231 -10.54 -13.92 -3.42
N VAL A 232 -10.47 -13.45 -2.19
CA VAL A 232 -9.99 -14.21 -1.04
C VAL A 232 -11.14 -14.39 -0.06
N SER A 233 -11.50 -15.64 0.18
CA SER A 233 -12.60 -16.04 1.05
C SER A 233 -12.17 -17.19 1.95
N ALA A 234 -12.90 -17.46 3.01
CA ALA A 234 -12.57 -18.54 3.94
C ALA A 234 -13.38 -19.80 3.62
N ASN A 235 -12.81 -20.96 4.00
CA ASN A 235 -13.59 -22.16 4.19
C ASN A 235 -14.57 -22.01 5.37
N PRO A 236 -15.69 -22.76 5.40
CA PRO A 236 -16.60 -22.76 6.54
C PRO A 236 -15.85 -22.97 7.86
N ASN A 237 -16.18 -22.19 8.88
CA ASN A 237 -15.54 -22.22 10.21
C ASN A 237 -14.04 -21.86 10.23
N SER A 238 -13.50 -21.29 9.15
CA SER A 238 -12.16 -20.71 9.11
C SER A 238 -12.26 -19.18 8.99
N LYS A 239 -11.24 -18.49 9.48
CA LYS A 239 -10.99 -17.07 9.18
C LYS A 239 -9.91 -16.88 8.12
N PHE A 240 -9.16 -17.93 7.81
CA PHE A 240 -8.05 -17.90 6.88
C PHE A 240 -8.52 -18.16 5.46
N GLY A 241 -8.23 -17.21 4.56
CA GLY A 241 -8.40 -17.39 3.12
C GLY A 241 -7.11 -17.84 2.44
N LEU A 242 -5.97 -17.28 2.81
CA LEU A 242 -4.65 -17.72 2.36
C LEU A 242 -3.65 -17.70 3.52
N GLY A 243 -2.94 -18.80 3.72
CA GLY A 243 -2.01 -18.94 4.85
C GLY A 243 -2.73 -19.20 6.18
N GLY A 244 -2.03 -18.97 7.30
CA GLY A 244 -2.54 -19.05 8.67
C GLY A 244 -2.46 -20.41 9.35
N ASN A 245 -2.26 -21.49 8.60
CA ASN A 245 -2.18 -22.87 9.13
C ASN A 245 -0.76 -23.45 9.01
N ASN A 246 0.26 -22.67 9.41
CA ASN A 246 1.69 -22.99 9.22
C ASN A 246 2.10 -23.24 7.75
N ASN A 247 1.37 -22.63 6.83
CA ASN A 247 1.51 -22.76 5.37
C ASN A 247 1.67 -21.39 4.69
N ASP A 248 2.19 -20.41 5.43
CA ASP A 248 2.48 -19.07 4.92
C ASP A 248 3.68 -19.11 3.98
N ALA A 249 3.51 -18.56 2.77
CA ALA A 249 4.61 -18.20 1.90
C ALA A 249 5.45 -17.08 2.55
N ASN A 250 6.73 -16.96 2.16
CA ASN A 250 7.53 -15.85 2.63
C ASN A 250 7.02 -14.52 2.05
N TYR A 251 6.67 -14.52 0.76
CA TYR A 251 6.19 -13.35 0.03
C TYR A 251 4.92 -13.70 -0.76
N VAL A 252 3.93 -12.82 -0.76
CA VAL A 252 2.70 -12.97 -1.55
C VAL A 252 2.46 -11.72 -2.39
N ASP A 253 2.36 -11.90 -3.69
CA ASP A 253 2.07 -10.82 -4.63
C ASP A 253 0.72 -11.09 -5.33
N LEU A 254 -0.14 -10.09 -5.37
CA LEU A 254 -1.43 -10.14 -6.05
C LEU A 254 -1.50 -9.03 -7.10
N TYR A 255 -1.51 -9.41 -8.37
CA TYR A 255 -1.65 -8.45 -9.47
C TYR A 255 -2.94 -8.70 -10.24
N ALA A 256 -3.92 -7.81 -10.08
CA ALA A 256 -5.23 -8.03 -10.68
C ALA A 256 -5.92 -6.73 -11.04
N ARG A 257 -6.95 -6.78 -11.88
CA ARG A 257 -7.74 -5.57 -12.11
C ARG A 257 -8.53 -5.17 -10.86
N ALA A 258 -9.06 -6.15 -10.12
CA ALA A 258 -9.71 -5.93 -8.84
C ALA A 258 -9.35 -7.03 -7.84
N LEU A 259 -9.37 -6.67 -6.55
CA LEU A 259 -9.12 -7.57 -5.44
C LEU A 259 -10.23 -7.43 -4.39
N GLU A 260 -10.80 -8.54 -3.97
CA GLU A 260 -11.81 -8.58 -2.91
C GLU A 260 -11.36 -9.53 -1.79
N LEU A 261 -11.31 -9.05 -0.55
CA LEU A 261 -10.92 -9.84 0.62
C LEU A 261 -12.09 -9.93 1.60
N SER A 262 -12.58 -11.14 1.81
CA SER A 262 -13.58 -11.49 2.81
C SER A 262 -13.04 -12.42 3.92
N ALA A 263 -11.74 -12.70 3.89
CA ALA A 263 -11.01 -13.51 4.86
C ALA A 263 -9.58 -13.01 5.06
N GLU A 264 -8.87 -13.56 6.04
CA GLU A 264 -7.47 -13.21 6.32
C GLU A 264 -6.53 -13.76 5.22
N LEU A 265 -5.67 -12.89 4.69
CA LEU A 265 -4.52 -13.23 3.85
C LEU A 265 -3.23 -13.03 4.66
N ARG A 266 -2.39 -14.05 4.73
CA ARG A 266 -1.17 -14.04 5.56
C ARG A 266 0.08 -14.38 4.74
N ALA A 267 1.15 -13.66 5.02
CA ALA A 267 2.50 -13.96 4.54
C ALA A 267 3.50 -13.69 5.66
N LYS A 268 4.69 -14.32 5.62
CA LYS A 268 5.70 -14.09 6.67
C LYS A 268 6.36 -12.72 6.55
N ASN A 269 6.78 -12.37 5.33
CA ASN A 269 7.53 -11.13 5.07
C ASN A 269 6.62 -10.11 4.40
N ASP A 270 6.32 -10.24 3.11
CA ASP A 270 5.64 -9.16 2.39
C ASP A 270 4.36 -9.62 1.72
N ILE A 271 3.36 -8.72 1.73
CA ILE A 271 2.19 -8.78 0.87
C ILE A 271 2.26 -7.57 -0.06
N GLN A 272 2.30 -7.81 -1.37
CA GLN A 272 2.24 -6.76 -2.37
C GLN A 272 1.01 -6.90 -3.24
N VAL A 273 0.24 -5.82 -3.38
CA VAL A 273 -0.97 -5.77 -4.19
C VAL A 273 -0.84 -4.65 -5.20
N ILE A 274 -1.01 -4.99 -6.48
CA ILE A 274 -1.15 -4.03 -7.58
C ILE A 274 -2.52 -4.26 -8.21
N ALA A 275 -3.40 -3.27 -8.03
CA ALA A 275 -4.78 -3.29 -8.48
C ALA A 275 -5.03 -2.27 -9.60
N GLY A 276 -5.92 -2.62 -10.53
CA GLY A 276 -6.27 -1.86 -11.72
C GLY A 276 -5.67 -2.44 -13.00
N ALA A 277 -6.09 -1.91 -14.15
CA ALA A 277 -5.51 -2.30 -15.43
C ALA A 277 -4.10 -1.71 -15.61
N ASN A 278 -3.09 -2.58 -15.71
CA ASN A 278 -1.66 -2.21 -15.67
C ASN A 278 -0.80 -3.06 -16.60
N ASN A 279 0.36 -2.55 -17.01
CA ASN A 279 1.53 -3.38 -17.26
C ASN A 279 2.46 -3.29 -16.05
N VAL A 280 2.85 -4.44 -15.51
CA VAL A 280 3.69 -4.57 -14.32
C VAL A 280 4.99 -5.26 -14.73
N SER A 281 6.12 -4.57 -14.68
CA SER A 281 7.43 -5.18 -14.95
C SER A 281 7.75 -6.28 -13.93
N ALA A 282 8.58 -7.25 -14.32
CA ALA A 282 8.93 -8.38 -13.44
C ALA A 282 9.71 -7.96 -12.17
N ASP A 283 10.46 -6.85 -12.26
CA ASP A 283 11.24 -6.25 -11.17
C ASP A 283 10.46 -5.19 -10.37
N LEU A 284 9.20 -4.91 -10.75
CA LEU A 284 8.31 -3.93 -10.13
C LEU A 284 8.77 -2.47 -10.22
N GLN A 285 9.80 -2.17 -11.02
CA GLN A 285 10.29 -0.81 -11.21
C GLN A 285 9.36 0.03 -12.09
N ASP A 286 8.65 -0.61 -13.03
CA ASP A 286 7.71 0.04 -13.93
C ASP A 286 6.31 -0.56 -13.76
N VAL A 287 5.42 0.21 -13.11
CA VAL A 287 3.98 -0.06 -13.05
C VAL A 287 3.25 1.01 -13.85
N THR A 288 2.80 0.68 -15.06
CA THR A 288 2.17 1.62 -15.97
C THR A 288 0.68 1.32 -16.12
N ALA A 289 -0.17 2.26 -15.70
CA ALA A 289 -1.61 2.15 -15.89
C ALA A 289 -1.97 2.12 -17.38
N LYS A 290 -2.97 1.30 -17.73
CA LYS A 290 -3.53 1.20 -19.08
C LYS A 290 -5.06 1.18 -19.01
N THR A 291 -5.70 1.24 -20.17
CA THR A 291 -7.15 1.03 -20.25
C THR A 291 -7.44 -0.46 -20.13
N GLY A 292 -8.31 -0.85 -19.20
CA GLY A 292 -8.75 -2.24 -19.04
C GLY A 292 -9.85 -2.62 -20.04
N THR A 293 -10.16 -3.92 -20.11
CA THR A 293 -11.18 -4.49 -21.00
C THR A 293 -12.39 -5.01 -20.23
N GLY A 294 -13.57 -5.00 -20.84
CA GLY A 294 -14.81 -5.47 -20.19
C GLY A 294 -15.35 -4.49 -19.15
N THR A 295 -16.33 -4.94 -18.36
CA THR A 295 -17.00 -4.14 -17.34
C THR A 295 -16.01 -3.67 -16.27
N ALA A 296 -15.94 -2.35 -16.05
CA ALA A 296 -15.09 -1.79 -15.01
C ALA A 296 -15.58 -2.25 -13.62
N PRO A 297 -14.68 -2.70 -12.73
CA PRO A 297 -15.05 -2.99 -11.35
C PRO A 297 -15.41 -1.69 -10.62
N THR A 298 -16.11 -1.80 -9.50
CA THR A 298 -16.49 -0.63 -8.68
C THR A 298 -15.36 -0.13 -7.79
N LEU A 299 -14.43 -1.03 -7.42
CA LEU A 299 -13.31 -0.78 -6.52
C LEU A 299 -12.08 -1.53 -7.02
N ALA A 300 -10.90 -0.97 -6.77
CA ALA A 300 -9.63 -1.62 -7.08
C ALA A 300 -9.30 -2.68 -6.02
N VAL A 301 -9.49 -2.32 -4.74
CA VAL A 301 -9.31 -3.22 -3.60
C VAL A 301 -10.47 -3.04 -2.64
N ASP A 302 -11.08 -4.15 -2.22
CA ASP A 302 -12.23 -4.19 -1.33
C ASP A 302 -12.03 -5.18 -0.19
N VAL A 303 -11.61 -4.68 0.98
CA VAL A 303 -11.43 -5.49 2.19
C VAL A 303 -12.69 -5.40 3.03
N LYS A 304 -13.42 -6.51 3.14
CA LYS A 304 -14.64 -6.65 3.94
C LYS A 304 -14.32 -6.74 5.43
N ALA A 305 -15.34 -6.64 6.27
CA ALA A 305 -15.21 -6.65 7.74
C ALA A 305 -14.52 -7.90 8.31
N LEU A 306 -14.72 -9.07 7.69
CA LEU A 306 -14.06 -10.34 8.07
C LEU A 306 -12.72 -10.54 7.34
N GLY A 307 -12.39 -9.65 6.41
CA GLY A 307 -11.14 -9.67 5.66
C GLY A 307 -9.98 -9.09 6.44
N GLY A 308 -8.76 -9.39 5.98
CA GLY A 308 -7.57 -8.74 6.50
C GLY A 308 -6.28 -9.17 5.82
N MET A 309 -5.21 -8.44 6.09
CA MET A 309 -3.86 -8.75 5.62
C MET A 309 -2.90 -8.70 6.80
N TYR A 310 -2.03 -9.71 6.91
CA TYR A 310 -1.06 -9.83 8.00
C TYR A 310 0.30 -10.27 7.46
N ALA A 311 1.32 -9.42 7.61
CA ALA A 311 2.69 -9.69 7.19
C ALA A 311 3.70 -8.76 7.89
N ASN A 312 5.00 -8.92 7.65
CA ASN A 312 5.98 -7.92 8.08
C ASN A 312 5.81 -6.60 7.33
N ASN A 313 5.54 -6.65 6.02
CA ASN A 313 5.26 -5.47 5.20
C ASN A 313 4.02 -5.68 4.32
N ILE A 314 3.23 -4.64 4.14
CA ILE A 314 2.05 -4.64 3.28
C ILE A 314 2.11 -3.43 2.35
N TYR A 315 2.05 -3.66 1.04
CA TYR A 315 2.05 -2.62 0.01
C TYR A 315 0.81 -2.78 -0.87
N LEU A 316 -0.02 -1.75 -0.93
CA LEU A 316 -1.27 -1.70 -1.69
C LEU A 316 -1.22 -0.55 -2.69
N MET A 317 -1.22 -0.85 -3.99
CA MET A 317 -1.19 0.15 -5.05
C MET A 317 -2.43 -0.01 -5.94
N GLY A 318 -3.33 0.97 -5.93
CA GLY A 318 -4.44 1.07 -6.88
C GLY A 318 -4.16 2.16 -7.91
N THR A 319 -4.02 1.80 -9.18
CA THR A 319 -3.55 2.73 -10.23
C THR A 319 -4.65 3.25 -11.16
N GLU A 320 -5.78 2.55 -11.24
CA GLU A 320 -6.89 2.89 -12.14
C GLU A 320 -7.67 4.10 -11.57
N LYS A 321 -7.63 5.23 -12.29
CA LYS A 321 -8.23 6.49 -11.84
C LYS A 321 -9.71 6.32 -11.52
N GLY A 322 -10.11 6.80 -10.34
CA GLY A 322 -11.50 6.72 -9.87
C GLY A 322 -11.88 5.40 -9.20
N LEU A 323 -11.06 4.34 -9.33
CA LEU A 323 -11.26 3.11 -8.57
C LEU A 323 -10.58 3.22 -7.20
N GLY A 324 -11.39 3.22 -6.14
CA GLY A 324 -10.92 3.39 -4.77
C GLY A 324 -10.43 2.10 -4.11
N VAL A 325 -9.91 2.28 -2.90
CA VAL A 325 -9.57 1.23 -1.94
C VAL A 325 -10.52 1.35 -0.75
N THR A 326 -11.23 0.26 -0.41
CA THR A 326 -12.03 0.19 0.82
C THR A 326 -11.39 -0.77 1.81
N ASN A 327 -11.43 -0.41 3.09
CA ASN A 327 -11.04 -1.29 4.18
C ASN A 327 -12.04 -1.23 5.34
N ALA A 328 -12.81 -2.30 5.51
CA ALA A 328 -13.64 -2.54 6.69
C ALA A 328 -13.02 -3.59 7.64
N GLY A 329 -11.97 -4.28 7.21
CA GLY A 329 -11.32 -5.36 7.95
C GLY A 329 -10.06 -4.89 8.71
N THR A 330 -9.09 -5.79 8.86
CA THR A 330 -7.81 -5.47 9.54
C THR A 330 -6.62 -5.59 8.60
N LEU A 331 -5.93 -4.49 8.36
CA LEU A 331 -4.62 -4.46 7.73
C LEU A 331 -3.57 -4.24 8.82
N GLN A 332 -2.73 -5.23 9.07
CA GLN A 332 -1.73 -5.18 10.13
C GLN A 332 -0.36 -5.63 9.62
N ALA A 333 0.59 -4.70 9.64
CA ALA A 333 1.98 -4.98 9.36
C ALA A 333 2.82 -5.06 10.65
N VAL A 334 3.93 -5.79 10.61
CA VAL A 334 4.96 -5.64 11.64
C VAL A 334 5.70 -4.33 11.43
N ASN A 335 6.26 -4.09 10.26
CA ASN A 335 7.07 -2.93 9.94
C ASN A 335 6.28 -1.92 9.10
N ASN A 336 6.14 -2.15 7.79
CA ASN A 336 5.62 -1.13 6.88
C ASN A 336 4.22 -1.48 6.35
N LEU A 337 3.30 -0.52 6.36
CA LEU A 337 2.01 -0.60 5.69
C LEU A 337 1.83 0.64 4.83
N VAL A 338 1.82 0.46 3.51
CA VAL A 338 1.72 1.55 2.53
C VAL A 338 0.51 1.31 1.63
N ILE A 339 -0.38 2.29 1.54
CA ILE A 339 -1.51 2.31 0.62
C ILE A 339 -1.39 3.54 -0.28
N THR A 340 -1.31 3.32 -1.58
CA THR A 340 -1.34 4.37 -2.61
C THR A 340 -2.53 4.11 -3.54
N SER A 341 -3.43 5.07 -3.69
CA SER A 341 -4.60 4.94 -4.56
C SER A 341 -4.73 6.13 -5.52
N ALA A 342 -4.95 5.86 -6.81
CA ALA A 342 -5.38 6.85 -7.79
C ALA A 342 -6.87 7.23 -7.65
N GLY A 343 -7.59 6.57 -6.74
CA GLY A 343 -8.96 6.87 -6.35
C GLY A 343 -9.08 7.14 -4.85
N LYS A 344 -10.30 6.97 -4.34
CA LYS A 344 -10.66 7.30 -2.96
C LYS A 344 -10.19 6.22 -2.01
N ILE A 345 -9.77 6.58 -0.80
CA ILE A 345 -9.56 5.61 0.28
C ILE A 345 -10.71 5.73 1.28
N GLU A 346 -11.42 4.64 1.51
CA GLU A 346 -12.54 4.52 2.45
C GLU A 346 -12.19 3.50 3.53
N HIS A 347 -11.85 3.98 4.73
CA HIS A 347 -11.38 3.17 5.84
C HIS A 347 -12.35 3.18 7.01
N SER A 348 -12.85 2.01 7.40
CA SER A 348 -13.77 1.82 8.53
C SER A 348 -13.30 0.76 9.53
N GLY A 349 -12.28 -0.04 9.19
CA GLY A 349 -11.72 -1.08 10.04
C GLY A 349 -10.48 -0.64 10.83
N THR A 350 -9.43 -1.48 10.79
CA THR A 350 -8.12 -1.17 11.40
C THR A 350 -7.01 -1.16 10.37
N ILE A 351 -6.17 -0.13 10.41
CA ILE A 351 -4.87 -0.06 9.72
C ILE A 351 -3.81 0.12 10.81
N SER A 352 -2.84 -0.79 10.86
CA SER A 352 -1.81 -0.74 11.92
C SER A 352 -0.43 -1.23 11.51
N SER A 353 0.58 -0.63 12.12
CA SER A 353 1.94 -1.19 12.21
C SER A 353 2.35 -1.38 13.68
N THR A 354 3.05 -2.49 13.98
CA THR A 354 3.34 -2.90 15.37
C THR A 354 4.80 -2.71 15.80
N SER A 355 5.74 -2.54 14.87
CA SER A 355 7.15 -2.32 15.14
C SER A 355 7.39 -0.93 15.73
N LYS A 356 8.08 -0.91 16.87
CA LYS A 356 8.41 0.31 17.61
C LYS A 356 9.59 1.09 17.00
N THR A 357 10.35 0.47 16.10
CA THR A 357 11.60 1.02 15.55
C THR A 357 11.58 1.15 14.03
N GLN A 358 10.79 0.33 13.35
CA GLN A 358 10.71 0.26 11.89
C GLN A 358 9.26 0.45 11.39
N GLY A 359 8.36 0.85 12.28
CA GLY A 359 6.95 1.01 11.96
C GLY A 359 6.70 2.17 11.00
N LEU A 360 6.02 1.91 9.88
CA LEU A 360 5.47 2.95 9.01
C LEU A 360 4.03 2.61 8.66
N VAL A 361 3.14 3.59 8.79
CA VAL A 361 1.86 3.60 8.10
C VAL A 361 1.82 4.79 7.17
N SER A 362 1.66 4.55 5.86
CA SER A 362 1.56 5.61 4.85
C SER A 362 0.29 5.42 4.03
N LEU A 363 -0.59 6.43 4.02
CA LEU A 363 -1.80 6.45 3.20
C LEU A 363 -1.70 7.61 2.22
N GLN A 364 -1.84 7.34 0.93
CA GLN A 364 -1.73 8.35 -0.11
C GLN A 364 -2.80 8.21 -1.17
N THR A 365 -3.41 9.32 -1.56
CA THR A 365 -4.21 9.41 -2.79
C THR A 365 -3.53 10.32 -3.81
N THR A 366 -3.42 9.86 -5.06
CA THR A 366 -2.69 10.56 -6.14
C THR A 366 -3.61 11.24 -7.16
N GLY A 367 -4.92 11.00 -7.06
CA GLY A 367 -5.93 11.71 -7.86
C GLY A 367 -6.13 13.16 -7.41
N THR A 368 -7.11 13.83 -8.00
CA THR A 368 -7.54 15.19 -7.62
C THR A 368 -9.06 15.27 -7.44
N GLY A 369 -9.53 16.26 -6.67
CA GLY A 369 -10.95 16.45 -6.38
C GLY A 369 -11.53 15.34 -5.48
N ALA A 370 -12.86 15.24 -5.39
CA ALA A 370 -13.54 14.35 -4.44
C ALA A 370 -13.21 12.86 -4.59
N VAL A 371 -12.75 12.43 -5.77
CA VAL A 371 -12.30 11.05 -6.02
C VAL A 371 -10.94 10.75 -5.39
N ALA A 372 -10.26 11.74 -4.82
CA ALA A 372 -8.98 11.60 -4.12
C ALA A 372 -9.11 11.86 -2.60
N ASP A 373 -10.33 11.85 -2.07
CA ASP A 373 -10.54 11.95 -0.63
C ASP A 373 -10.00 10.73 0.10
N ILE A 374 -9.53 10.95 1.33
CA ILE A 374 -9.31 9.90 2.31
C ILE A 374 -10.38 10.06 3.40
N ASN A 375 -11.23 9.05 3.50
CA ASN A 375 -12.29 8.98 4.49
C ASN A 375 -11.94 7.91 5.51
N SER A 376 -11.87 8.28 6.78
CA SER A 376 -11.54 7.37 7.87
C SER A 376 -12.58 7.43 8.97
N SER A 377 -13.38 6.38 9.12
CA SER A 377 -14.21 6.09 10.29
C SER A 377 -13.64 4.99 11.18
N GLY A 378 -12.54 4.36 10.74
CA GLY A 378 -11.80 3.32 11.47
C GLY A 378 -10.53 3.83 12.15
N SER A 379 -9.81 2.95 12.84
CA SER A 379 -8.57 3.31 13.54
C SER A 379 -7.36 3.19 12.62
N ILE A 380 -6.47 4.18 12.66
CA ILE A 380 -5.18 4.18 11.94
C ILE A 380 -4.09 4.35 12.99
N ASN A 381 -3.20 3.36 13.11
CA ASN A 381 -2.18 3.30 14.16
C ASN A 381 -0.79 3.00 13.59
N SER A 382 0.24 3.69 14.06
CA SER A 382 1.63 3.26 13.83
C SER A 382 2.42 3.32 15.11
N ASN A 383 3.26 2.32 15.40
CA ASN A 383 4.15 2.34 16.56
C ASN A 383 5.47 3.10 16.33
N SER A 384 5.68 3.60 15.11
CA SER A 384 6.74 4.57 14.81
C SER A 384 6.16 5.68 13.91
N MET A 385 6.47 5.75 12.62
CA MET A 385 6.02 6.86 11.75
C MET A 385 4.62 6.64 11.19
N LEU A 386 3.82 7.70 11.07
CA LEU A 386 2.61 7.69 10.24
C LEU A 386 2.53 8.96 9.40
N ASN A 387 2.23 8.73 8.13
CA ASN A 387 2.07 9.73 7.09
C ASN A 387 0.71 9.55 6.41
N ILE A 388 -0.07 10.62 6.27
CA ILE A 388 -1.29 10.64 5.46
C ILE A 388 -1.19 11.80 4.49
N ASP A 389 -1.26 11.52 3.20
CA ASP A 389 -1.22 12.49 2.10
C ASP A 389 -2.48 12.35 1.24
N SER A 390 -3.46 13.23 1.46
CA SER A 390 -4.70 13.24 0.67
C SER A 390 -4.60 14.22 -0.49
N GLY A 391 -4.84 13.72 -1.70
CA GLY A 391 -4.98 14.51 -2.93
C GLY A 391 -6.19 15.46 -2.95
N ASN A 392 -7.10 15.35 -1.97
CA ASN A 392 -8.16 16.33 -1.72
C ASN A 392 -8.45 16.40 -0.20
N ASN A 393 -9.65 16.01 0.26
CA ASN A 393 -10.01 16.14 1.67
C ASN A 393 -9.59 14.91 2.48
N LEU A 394 -9.10 15.13 3.70
CA LEU A 394 -8.99 14.11 4.74
C LEU A 394 -10.15 14.27 5.73
N ASN A 395 -11.10 13.32 5.71
CA ASN A 395 -12.26 13.31 6.60
C ASN A 395 -12.09 12.23 7.67
N VAL A 396 -11.93 12.63 8.93
CA VAL A 396 -11.75 11.73 10.06
C VAL A 396 -13.03 11.72 10.89
N ASN A 397 -13.84 10.70 10.68
CA ASN A 397 -15.03 10.37 11.47
C ASN A 397 -14.74 9.35 12.58
N ALA A 398 -13.53 8.79 12.57
CA ALA A 398 -13.07 7.83 13.56
C ALA A 398 -12.95 8.46 14.94
N LYS A 399 -13.06 7.65 16.00
CA LYS A 399 -12.72 8.13 17.34
C LYS A 399 -11.27 8.61 17.39
N GLU A 400 -10.33 7.89 16.76
CA GLU A 400 -8.90 8.19 16.90
C GLU A 400 -8.04 7.78 15.67
N ILE A 401 -7.19 8.70 15.20
CA ILE A 401 -5.96 8.46 14.43
C ILE A 401 -4.81 8.63 15.42
N ILE A 402 -4.00 7.58 15.60
CA ILE A 402 -3.02 7.52 16.70
C ILE A 402 -1.64 7.15 16.16
N ILE A 403 -0.63 7.82 16.68
CA ILE A 403 0.75 7.35 16.63
C ILE A 403 1.20 6.95 18.03
N ASN A 404 1.86 5.80 18.06
CA ASN A 404 2.80 5.35 19.08
C ASN A 404 2.16 5.13 20.45
N ASN A 405 1.11 4.30 20.50
CA ASN A 405 0.48 3.86 21.74
C ASN A 405 1.49 3.09 22.62
N GLY A 406 2.14 3.80 23.56
CA GLY A 406 3.09 3.20 24.52
C GLY A 406 4.45 2.76 23.96
N SER A 407 5.07 3.51 23.03
CA SER A 407 6.43 3.18 22.54
C SER A 407 7.47 4.33 22.61
N LEU A 408 8.75 3.91 22.60
CA LEU A 408 9.91 4.66 23.12
C LEU A 408 10.68 5.46 22.06
N ALA A 409 10.38 5.31 20.77
CA ALA A 409 11.14 5.94 19.69
C ALA A 409 10.65 7.36 19.36
N ALA A 410 11.56 8.19 18.83
CA ALA A 410 11.22 9.46 18.22
C ALA A 410 10.44 9.21 16.91
N SER A 411 9.22 9.71 16.78
CA SER A 411 8.38 9.36 15.62
C SER A 411 7.40 10.48 15.28
N PRO A 412 7.57 11.14 14.11
CA PRO A 412 6.67 12.21 13.69
C PRO A 412 5.31 11.68 13.23
N LEU A 413 4.28 12.50 13.45
CA LEU A 413 2.96 12.38 12.82
C LEU A 413 2.86 13.42 11.72
N ILE A 414 2.66 12.99 10.48
CA ILE A 414 2.58 13.90 9.34
C ILE A 414 1.24 13.69 8.64
N ILE A 415 0.49 14.78 8.50
CA ILE A 415 -0.75 14.83 7.74
C ILE A 415 -0.65 15.99 6.75
N SER A 416 -0.81 15.69 5.46
CA SER A 416 -0.99 16.68 4.40
C SER A 416 -2.31 16.40 3.67
N SER A 417 -3.10 17.44 3.47
CA SER A 417 -4.35 17.38 2.70
C SER A 417 -4.37 18.53 1.71
N LYS A 418 -4.45 18.24 0.42
CA LYS A 418 -4.55 19.32 -0.60
C LYS A 418 -5.86 20.10 -0.50
N GLY A 419 -6.90 19.47 0.05
CA GLY A 419 -8.19 20.06 0.41
C GLY A 419 -8.30 20.28 1.92
N ASN A 420 -9.45 19.97 2.49
CA ASN A 420 -9.75 20.20 3.90
C ASN A 420 -9.34 19.00 4.77
N LEU A 421 -8.78 19.29 5.94
CA LEU A 421 -8.76 18.36 7.06
C LEU A 421 -10.02 18.58 7.90
N ASN A 422 -10.89 17.58 7.99
CA ASN A 422 -12.10 17.62 8.79
C ASN A 422 -12.02 16.55 9.89
N LEU A 423 -11.96 16.98 11.15
CA LEU A 423 -12.13 16.09 12.30
C LEU A 423 -13.56 16.17 12.82
N ALA A 424 -14.26 15.04 12.86
CA ALA A 424 -15.60 14.94 13.39
C ALA A 424 -15.61 15.05 14.94
N THR A 425 -16.82 15.04 15.50
CA THR A 425 -17.02 15.22 16.94
C THR A 425 -16.32 14.10 17.72
N ASN A 426 -15.55 14.47 18.74
CA ASN A 426 -14.70 13.56 19.53
C ASN A 426 -13.59 12.83 18.75
N SER A 427 -13.33 13.19 17.49
CA SER A 427 -12.22 12.61 16.71
C SER A 427 -10.88 13.21 17.12
N ARG A 428 -9.84 12.39 17.17
CA ARG A 428 -8.51 12.84 17.60
C ARG A 428 -7.41 12.45 16.62
N ILE A 429 -6.48 13.38 16.37
CA ILE A 429 -5.12 13.12 15.89
C ILE A 429 -4.20 13.18 17.10
N PHE A 430 -3.55 12.08 17.41
CA PHE A 430 -2.74 11.98 18.63
C PHE A 430 -1.38 11.35 18.36
N ASN A 431 -0.32 12.04 18.77
CA ASN A 431 1.02 11.46 18.88
C ASN A 431 1.37 11.22 20.36
N ASP A 432 1.49 9.95 20.75
CA ASP A 432 1.92 9.50 22.08
C ASP A 432 3.38 9.03 22.12
N ALA A 433 4.18 9.37 21.11
CA ALA A 433 5.59 9.02 21.11
C ALA A 433 6.37 9.68 22.27
N GLN A 434 7.49 9.08 22.67
CA GLN A 434 8.41 9.69 23.65
C GLN A 434 9.05 10.98 23.13
N SER A 435 9.21 11.06 21.81
CA SER A 435 9.74 12.21 21.08
C SER A 435 9.12 12.22 19.69
N GLY A 436 9.10 13.36 19.03
CA GLY A 436 8.49 13.53 17.71
C GLY A 436 7.33 14.51 17.74
N ASP A 437 7.23 15.28 16.68
CA ASP A 437 6.26 16.35 16.55
C ASP A 437 5.04 15.90 15.75
N VAL A 438 3.99 16.71 15.81
CA VAL A 438 2.82 16.61 14.93
C VAL A 438 2.90 17.70 13.87
N TYR A 439 2.82 17.32 12.61
CA TYR A 439 2.78 18.22 11.46
C TYR A 439 1.46 18.02 10.73
N VAL A 440 0.69 19.10 10.59
CA VAL A 440 -0.59 19.12 9.88
C VAL A 440 -0.55 20.27 8.88
N ASP A 441 -0.75 19.96 7.61
CA ASP A 441 -0.87 20.91 6.52
C ASP A 441 -2.18 20.64 5.75
N ALA A 442 -3.04 21.65 5.59
CA ALA A 442 -4.27 21.53 4.83
C ALA A 442 -4.73 22.85 4.19
N ALA A 443 -5.62 22.78 3.20
CA ALA A 443 -6.28 23.98 2.67
C ALA A 443 -7.15 24.67 3.73
N ASN A 444 -8.01 23.91 4.43
CA ASN A 444 -8.71 24.35 5.64
C ASN A 444 -8.56 23.28 6.72
N ILE A 445 -8.58 23.68 7.99
CA ILE A 445 -8.58 22.76 9.13
C ILE A 445 -9.84 22.99 9.95
N ASN A 446 -10.73 22.01 9.98
CA ASN A 446 -12.00 22.07 10.68
C ASN A 446 -12.03 21.03 11.81
N LEU A 447 -12.11 21.49 13.05
CA LEU A 447 -12.22 20.66 14.24
C LEU A 447 -13.64 20.79 14.80
N ALA A 448 -14.43 19.73 14.73
CA ALA A 448 -15.76 19.71 15.34
C ALA A 448 -15.67 19.66 16.87
N THR A 449 -16.84 19.63 17.53
CA THR A 449 -16.95 19.64 18.98
C THR A 449 -16.08 18.55 19.63
N ASN A 450 -15.27 18.92 20.62
CA ASN A 450 -14.35 18.03 21.33
C ASN A 450 -13.32 17.29 20.46
N ALA A 451 -13.16 17.64 19.18
CA ALA A 451 -12.12 17.08 18.34
C ALA A 451 -10.73 17.55 18.82
N GLY A 452 -9.67 16.83 18.48
CA GLY A 452 -8.35 17.16 19.01
C GLY A 452 -7.19 16.91 18.06
N ILE A 453 -6.23 17.84 18.04
CA ILE A 453 -4.88 17.62 17.54
C ILE A 453 -3.94 17.71 18.75
N THR A 454 -3.23 16.64 19.03
CA THR A 454 -2.39 16.57 20.23
C THR A 454 -1.03 15.92 19.99
N SER A 455 0.02 16.61 20.42
CA SER A 455 1.37 16.09 20.57
C SER A 455 1.68 15.91 22.06
N ASN A 456 1.77 14.67 22.54
CA ASN A 456 1.86 14.39 23.98
C ASN A 456 3.18 14.85 24.61
N ARG A 457 4.28 14.80 23.85
CA ARG A 457 5.64 15.09 24.33
C ARG A 457 6.46 15.97 23.39
N GLY A 458 6.03 16.15 22.14
CA GLY A 458 6.68 17.03 21.17
C GLY A 458 5.98 18.37 21.01
N SER A 459 6.34 19.06 19.93
CA SER A 459 5.65 20.24 19.41
C SER A 459 4.51 19.83 18.48
N ALA A 460 3.62 20.77 18.19
CA ALA A 460 2.63 20.66 17.12
C ALA A 460 2.76 21.85 16.16
N TYR A 461 2.75 21.56 14.86
CA TYR A 461 2.78 22.52 13.77
C TYR A 461 1.54 22.31 12.91
N ILE A 462 0.59 23.23 13.03
CA ILE A 462 -0.73 23.14 12.41
C ILE A 462 -0.84 24.31 11.45
N GLN A 463 -0.77 24.03 10.14
CA GLN A 463 -0.69 25.04 9.08
C GLN A 463 -1.87 24.90 8.15
N SER A 464 -2.62 25.98 7.97
CA SER A 464 -3.70 26.08 7.01
C SER A 464 -3.41 27.13 5.95
N GLN A 465 -3.66 26.77 4.69
CA GLN A 465 -3.59 27.71 3.56
C GLN A 465 -4.78 28.67 3.52
N LYS A 466 -5.79 28.46 4.38
CA LYS A 466 -6.96 29.30 4.58
C LYS A 466 -7.28 29.30 6.08
N ASP A 467 -8.43 28.75 6.47
CA ASP A 467 -8.95 28.89 7.82
C ASP A 467 -8.61 27.70 8.72
N VAL A 468 -8.36 28.00 9.99
CA VAL A 468 -8.46 27.02 11.09
C VAL A 468 -9.70 27.36 11.91
N VAL A 469 -10.67 26.46 11.92
CA VAL A 469 -11.93 26.60 12.66
C VAL A 469 -12.05 25.47 13.66
N ALA A 470 -12.03 25.82 14.94
CA ALA A 470 -12.18 24.90 16.04
C ALA A 470 -13.46 25.19 16.83
N ALA A 471 -14.39 24.23 16.79
CA ALA A 471 -15.66 24.32 17.50
C ALA A 471 -15.48 24.08 19.02
N GLN A 472 -16.58 24.25 19.76
CA GLN A 472 -16.61 24.13 21.22
C GLN A 472 -15.87 22.90 21.75
N GLY A 473 -15.01 23.09 22.74
CA GLY A 473 -14.31 22.01 23.43
C GLY A 473 -13.21 21.33 22.63
N ALA A 474 -12.95 21.74 21.38
CA ALA A 474 -11.85 21.18 20.62
C ALA A 474 -10.49 21.49 21.28
N LYS A 475 -9.52 20.61 21.05
CA LYS A 475 -8.24 20.56 21.76
C LYS A 475 -7.08 20.76 20.81
N LEU A 476 -6.27 21.77 21.07
CA LEU A 476 -5.01 22.04 20.39
C LEU A 476 -3.92 21.97 21.45
N ILE A 477 -3.21 20.84 21.52
CA ILE A 477 -2.32 20.53 22.64
C ILE A 477 -0.94 20.09 22.13
N ALA A 478 0.11 20.68 22.69
CA ALA A 478 1.48 20.23 22.57
C ALA A 478 2.14 20.23 23.96
N ALA A 479 3.13 19.36 24.17
CA ALA A 479 3.97 19.47 25.35
C ALA A 479 5.01 20.59 25.21
N GLN A 480 5.65 20.68 24.04
CA GLN A 480 6.63 21.71 23.74
C GLN A 480 5.93 22.94 23.17
N ASN A 481 6.22 23.35 21.94
CA ASN A 481 5.57 24.51 21.32
C ASN A 481 4.30 24.10 20.58
N LEU A 482 3.26 24.91 20.69
CA LEU A 482 2.06 24.82 19.87
C LEU A 482 2.11 25.93 18.83
N ASN A 483 2.26 25.59 17.56
CA ASN A 483 2.28 26.54 16.45
C ASN A 483 1.04 26.31 15.59
N VAL A 484 0.15 27.29 15.52
CA VAL A 484 -1.04 27.25 14.68
C VAL A 484 -1.02 28.45 13.77
N SER A 485 -0.99 28.22 12.47
CA SER A 485 -0.94 29.26 11.45
C SER A 485 -2.04 29.05 10.42
N GLY A 486 -2.75 30.11 10.07
CA GLY A 486 -3.73 30.15 8.99
C GLY A 486 -3.45 31.34 8.09
N LYS A 487 -3.51 31.15 6.77
CA LYS A 487 -3.51 32.29 5.83
C LYS A 487 -4.87 32.94 5.65
N GLY A 488 -5.87 32.47 6.38
CA GLY A 488 -7.22 32.97 6.49
C GLY A 488 -7.49 33.50 7.89
N LYS A 489 -8.46 32.90 8.57
CA LYS A 489 -8.75 33.16 10.00
C LYS A 489 -8.38 31.99 10.91
N LEU A 490 -8.10 32.31 12.17
CA LEU A 490 -8.13 31.37 13.29
C LEU A 490 -9.38 31.64 14.13
N SER A 491 -10.37 30.75 14.08
CA SER A 491 -11.60 30.85 14.87
C SER A 491 -11.63 29.75 15.91
N LEU A 492 -11.33 30.11 17.16
CA LEU A 492 -11.15 29.19 18.28
C LEU A 492 -12.24 29.44 19.34
N ASN A 493 -13.29 28.62 19.33
CA ASN A 493 -14.43 28.75 20.24
C ASN A 493 -14.36 27.71 21.37
N GLU A 494 -14.25 28.20 22.61
CA GLU A 494 -14.23 27.43 23.86
C GLU A 494 -13.23 26.25 23.84
N ASN A 495 -12.04 26.52 23.31
CA ASN A 495 -11.01 25.50 23.12
C ASN A 495 -10.06 25.36 24.31
N GLN A 496 -9.43 24.19 24.40
CA GLN A 496 -8.23 24.01 25.20
C GLN A 496 -7.01 24.23 24.30
N ILE A 497 -6.28 25.31 24.55
CA ILE A 497 -5.08 25.69 23.79
C ILE A 497 -3.90 25.53 24.74
N GLN A 498 -3.03 24.56 24.47
CA GLN A 498 -2.01 24.14 25.44
C GLN A 498 -0.63 23.90 24.80
N ALA A 499 0.38 24.50 25.42
CA ALA A 499 1.80 24.22 25.25
C ALA A 499 2.40 23.99 26.65
N SER A 500 2.54 22.74 27.10
CA SER A 500 2.81 22.44 28.52
C SER A 500 4.11 23.04 29.08
N LEU A 501 5.16 23.05 28.26
CA LEU A 501 6.52 23.45 28.58
C LEU A 501 7.06 24.52 27.61
N GLY A 502 6.31 24.83 26.55
CA GLY A 502 6.70 25.78 25.51
C GLY A 502 5.74 26.96 25.36
N SER A 503 5.88 27.65 24.23
CA SER A 503 5.04 28.79 23.86
C SER A 503 3.88 28.36 22.96
N ILE A 504 2.79 29.12 23.04
CA ILE A 504 1.68 29.06 22.10
C ILE A 504 1.89 30.18 21.09
N ASN A 505 2.00 29.83 19.81
CA ASN A 505 2.15 30.77 18.71
C ASN A 505 0.95 30.62 17.77
N LEU A 506 0.10 31.65 17.71
CA LEU A 506 -1.06 31.70 16.83
C LEU A 506 -0.84 32.80 15.80
N GLN A 507 -0.89 32.44 14.52
CA GLN A 507 -0.63 33.35 13.41
C GLN A 507 -1.78 33.33 12.41
N ALA A 508 -2.30 34.51 12.06
CA ALA A 508 -3.24 34.71 10.96
C ALA A 508 -2.66 35.77 9.99
N ASP A 509 -1.99 35.30 8.95
CA ASP A 509 -1.24 36.17 8.03
C ASP A 509 -1.71 35.98 6.59
N SER A 510 -2.44 36.98 6.08
CA SER A 510 -3.02 36.95 4.74
C SER A 510 -2.84 38.28 4.03
N SER A 511 -2.44 38.22 2.76
CA SER A 511 -2.55 39.38 1.86
C SER A 511 -3.96 39.56 1.30
N ASN A 512 -4.85 38.55 1.42
CA ASN A 512 -6.09 38.44 0.63
C ASN A 512 -7.37 38.14 1.44
N THR A 513 -7.29 37.95 2.76
CA THR A 513 -8.44 37.71 3.67
C THR A 513 -8.27 38.53 4.94
N ASP A 514 -9.30 38.60 5.80
CA ASP A 514 -9.31 39.45 6.99
C ASP A 514 -8.22 39.15 8.03
N GLY A 515 -7.40 38.10 7.87
CA GLY A 515 -6.27 37.81 8.75
C GLY A 515 -6.66 37.67 10.23
N LEU A 516 -7.89 37.25 10.52
CA LEU A 516 -8.50 37.33 11.85
C LEU A 516 -7.98 36.25 12.80
N ILE A 517 -7.63 36.64 14.04
CA ILE A 517 -7.56 35.73 15.19
C ILE A 517 -8.75 36.01 16.09
N ASP A 518 -9.64 35.03 16.28
CA ASP A 518 -10.81 35.12 17.14
C ASP A 518 -10.80 33.97 18.16
N ILE A 519 -10.53 34.30 19.43
CA ILE A 519 -10.48 33.35 20.54
C ILE A 519 -11.58 33.72 21.53
N ARG A 520 -12.58 32.85 21.65
CA ARG A 520 -13.74 33.07 22.51
C ARG A 520 -13.83 31.98 23.56
N GLY A 521 -13.72 32.34 24.83
CA GLY A 521 -13.80 31.42 25.95
C GLY A 521 -12.60 30.46 26.04
N GLY A 522 -12.84 29.29 26.63
CA GLY A 522 -11.85 28.23 26.74
C GLY A 522 -10.77 28.47 27.80
N THR A 523 -9.70 27.68 27.71
CA THR A 523 -8.55 27.72 28.63
C THR A 523 -7.24 27.70 27.84
N ILE A 524 -6.39 28.67 28.15
CA ILE A 524 -5.03 28.82 27.65
C ILE A 524 -4.05 28.30 28.70
N TYR A 525 -3.18 27.38 28.30
CA TYR A 525 -2.10 26.84 29.10
C TYR A 525 -0.80 27.01 28.31
N GLY A 526 0.05 27.97 28.67
CA GLY A 526 1.43 28.05 28.16
C GLY A 526 2.42 27.85 29.29
N GLY A 527 3.47 27.06 29.07
CA GLY A 527 4.62 26.98 29.97
C GLY A 527 5.58 28.15 29.80
N LYS A 528 5.49 28.85 28.66
CA LYS A 528 6.21 30.08 28.33
C LYS A 528 5.22 31.14 27.86
N ASP A 529 5.26 31.55 26.60
CA ASP A 529 4.56 32.73 26.13
C ASP A 529 3.28 32.38 25.36
N LEU A 530 2.33 33.31 25.35
CA LEU A 530 1.25 33.36 24.37
C LEU A 530 1.58 34.45 23.37
N ASN A 531 1.83 34.07 22.12
CA ASN A 531 2.17 34.96 21.02
C ASN A 531 1.07 34.92 19.97
N LEU A 532 0.47 36.08 19.69
CA LEU A 532 -0.57 36.26 18.68
C LEU A 532 -0.07 37.23 17.62
N TYR A 533 -0.11 36.82 16.36
CA TYR A 533 0.22 37.69 15.24
C TYR A 533 -0.88 37.63 14.20
N SER A 534 -1.51 38.76 13.94
CA SER A 534 -2.56 38.89 12.96
C SER A 534 -2.26 40.06 12.03
N SER A 535 -2.36 39.81 10.73
CA SER A 535 -2.38 40.85 9.69
C SER A 535 -3.70 41.65 9.67
N GLY A 536 -4.72 41.19 10.39
CA GLY A 536 -6.00 41.87 10.57
C GLY A 536 -6.38 42.01 12.04
N ASP A 537 -7.61 41.66 12.39
CA ASP A 537 -8.13 41.84 13.76
C ASP A 537 -7.71 40.71 14.71
N VAL A 538 -7.50 41.06 15.98
CA VAL A 538 -7.34 40.11 17.08
C VAL A 538 -8.47 40.30 18.09
N ASN A 539 -9.33 39.31 18.23
CA ASN A 539 -10.47 39.30 19.15
C ASN A 539 -10.25 38.25 20.25
N LEU A 540 -10.14 38.72 21.48
CA LEU A 540 -9.95 37.90 22.68
C LEU A 540 -11.12 38.11 23.62
N GLN A 541 -11.96 37.09 23.80
CA GLN A 541 -13.19 37.19 24.58
C GLN A 541 -13.23 36.15 25.68
N ASN A 542 -13.43 36.57 26.94
CA ASN A 542 -13.69 35.69 28.08
C ASN A 542 -12.66 34.56 28.27
N LEU A 543 -11.39 34.86 28.01
CA LEU A 543 -10.30 33.88 28.06
C LEU A 543 -10.10 33.34 29.48
N GLY A 544 -9.92 32.02 29.60
CA GLY A 544 -9.41 31.38 30.80
C GLY A 544 -7.91 31.13 30.71
N PHE A 545 -7.22 31.19 31.84
CA PHE A 545 -5.80 30.84 31.94
C PHE A 545 -5.61 29.75 32.98
N ALA A 546 -4.77 28.76 32.67
CA ALA A 546 -4.29 27.82 33.66
C ALA A 546 -3.43 28.55 34.70
N LEU A 547 -3.57 28.17 35.97
CA LEU A 547 -2.93 28.86 37.09
C LEU A 547 -1.83 28.03 37.74
N GLU A 548 -0.83 28.71 38.28
CA GLU A 548 0.18 28.18 39.18
C GLU A 548 0.44 29.23 40.27
N ASN A 549 0.28 28.84 41.54
CA ASN A 549 0.39 29.75 42.69
C ASN A 549 -0.48 31.02 42.54
N SER A 550 -1.74 30.84 42.12
CA SER A 550 -2.75 31.90 41.89
C SER A 550 -2.41 32.94 40.81
N ALA A 551 -1.37 32.71 40.01
CA ALA A 551 -1.00 33.53 38.85
C ALA A 551 -1.07 32.70 37.56
N THR A 552 -1.01 33.33 36.39
CA THR A 552 -1.05 32.61 35.11
C THR A 552 0.18 31.73 34.93
N ARG A 553 0.00 30.51 34.41
CA ARG A 553 1.12 29.69 33.91
C ARG A 553 1.80 30.32 32.71
N VAL A 554 1.01 30.96 31.83
CA VAL A 554 1.53 31.77 30.74
C VAL A 554 2.38 32.88 31.34
N LYS A 555 3.65 32.94 30.91
CA LYS A 555 4.63 33.96 31.31
C LYS A 555 4.31 35.29 30.66
N ASN A 556 4.55 35.42 29.35
CA ASN A 556 4.28 36.66 28.63
C ASN A 556 3.03 36.51 27.74
N ILE A 557 2.28 37.59 27.59
CA ILE A 557 1.20 37.71 26.61
C ILE A 557 1.64 38.78 25.61
N ASN A 558 1.92 38.35 24.39
CA ASN A 558 2.31 39.21 23.28
C ASN A 558 1.25 39.10 22.18
N ALA A 559 0.72 40.24 21.73
CA ALA A 559 -0.23 40.24 20.63
C ALA A 559 -0.01 41.45 19.71
N HIS A 560 0.02 41.20 18.42
CA HIS A 560 0.06 42.21 17.37
C HIS A 560 -1.13 42.03 16.43
N SER A 561 -1.77 43.13 16.08
CA SER A 561 -2.88 43.21 15.14
C SER A 561 -2.62 44.27 14.08
N GLY A 562 -2.66 43.88 12.81
CA GLY A 562 -2.60 44.79 11.67
C GLY A 562 -3.84 45.70 11.52
N ARG A 563 -4.86 45.52 12.37
CA ARG A 563 -6.07 46.34 12.43
C ARG A 563 -6.43 46.62 13.90
N ASN A 564 -7.49 45.98 14.41
CA ASN A 564 -7.96 46.21 15.76
C ASN A 564 -7.66 45.03 16.68
N LEU A 565 -7.20 45.33 17.90
CA LEU A 565 -7.10 44.36 18.97
C LEU A 565 -8.19 44.64 20.01
N VAL A 566 -9.08 43.68 20.21
CA VAL A 566 -10.12 43.72 21.24
C VAL A 566 -9.85 42.63 22.27
N TRP A 567 -9.55 43.02 23.51
CA TRP A 567 -9.50 42.10 24.64
C TRP A 567 -10.63 42.39 25.64
N ASN A 568 -11.69 41.60 25.56
CA ASN A 568 -12.84 41.68 26.44
C ASN A 568 -12.90 40.47 27.40
N ASN A 569 -12.57 40.72 28.65
CA ASN A 569 -12.66 39.77 29.76
C ASN A 569 -13.54 40.34 30.90
N ALA A 570 -14.54 41.17 30.57
CA ALA A 570 -15.39 41.83 31.58
C ALA A 570 -16.16 40.84 32.47
N THR A 571 -16.58 39.69 31.92
CA THR A 571 -17.34 38.67 32.65
C THR A 571 -16.47 37.59 33.28
N LYS A 572 -15.14 37.62 33.10
CA LYS A 572 -14.21 36.62 33.62
C LYS A 572 -12.93 37.27 34.13
N VAL A 573 -12.75 37.22 35.45
CA VAL A 573 -11.60 37.80 36.15
C VAL A 573 -10.29 37.32 35.54
N LEU A 574 -9.44 38.28 35.16
CA LEU A 574 -8.08 37.99 34.73
C LEU A 574 -7.20 37.75 35.96
N PRO A 575 -6.52 36.59 36.06
CA PRO A 575 -5.50 36.35 37.07
C PRO A 575 -4.31 37.29 36.89
N GLN A 576 -3.45 37.39 37.91
CA GLN A 576 -2.20 38.12 37.75
C GLN A 576 -1.30 37.40 36.73
N ILE A 577 -0.89 38.11 35.69
CA ILE A 577 -0.01 37.62 34.65
C ILE A 577 1.42 37.58 35.20
N THR A 578 2.13 36.47 35.01
CA THR A 578 3.45 36.26 35.65
C THR A 578 4.60 37.01 34.99
N GLY A 579 4.45 37.39 33.72
CA GLY A 579 5.42 38.14 32.94
C GLY A 579 4.76 39.30 32.20
N LYS A 580 5.42 39.75 31.13
CA LYS A 580 5.08 40.96 30.39
C LYS A 580 3.74 40.84 29.65
N VAL A 581 2.98 41.92 29.62
CA VAL A 581 1.84 42.09 28.70
C VAL A 581 2.23 43.12 27.65
N ALA A 582 2.39 42.70 26.40
CA ALA A 582 2.73 43.57 25.28
C ALA A 582 1.67 43.43 24.19
N LEU A 583 0.87 44.47 23.99
CA LEU A 583 -0.24 44.47 23.04
C LEU A 583 -0.08 45.66 22.09
N ASP A 584 -0.17 45.36 20.81
CA ASP A 584 0.00 46.32 19.73
C ASP A 584 -1.13 46.16 18.70
N ALA A 585 -1.67 47.28 18.22
CA ALA A 585 -2.67 47.30 17.15
C ALA A 585 -2.52 48.54 16.27
N GLU A 586 -2.46 48.38 14.95
CA GLU A 586 -2.28 49.51 14.02
C GLU A 586 -3.43 50.55 14.13
N ASN A 587 -4.68 50.11 14.38
CA ASN A 587 -5.84 50.99 14.49
C ASN A 587 -6.27 51.24 15.94
N ASN A 588 -7.01 50.32 16.54
CA ASN A 588 -7.57 50.48 17.89
C ASN A 588 -7.23 49.28 18.76
N LEU A 589 -6.72 49.55 19.95
CA LEU A 589 -6.58 48.57 21.02
C LEU A 589 -7.61 48.86 22.12
N SER A 590 -8.61 48.00 22.22
CA SER A 590 -9.69 48.09 23.20
C SER A 590 -9.57 46.99 24.26
N ILE A 591 -9.46 47.37 25.53
CA ILE A 591 -9.37 46.43 26.65
C ILE A 591 -10.52 46.68 27.63
N SER A 592 -11.31 45.64 27.91
CA SER A 592 -12.37 45.68 28.92
C SER A 592 -12.22 44.50 29.87
N ALA A 593 -11.94 44.78 31.14
CA ALA A 593 -11.75 43.78 32.19
C ALA A 593 -12.01 44.43 33.56
N GLN A 594 -12.14 43.61 34.61
CA GLN A 594 -12.22 44.16 35.97
C GLN A 594 -10.89 44.79 36.41
N ARG A 595 -9.78 44.14 36.05
CA ARG A 595 -8.41 44.60 36.25
C ARG A 595 -7.48 43.80 35.35
N VAL A 596 -6.43 44.43 34.84
CA VAL A 596 -5.28 43.76 34.23
C VAL A 596 -4.11 43.92 35.19
N SER A 597 -3.48 42.81 35.59
CA SER A 597 -2.36 42.85 36.52
C SER A 597 -1.21 41.99 36.03
N SER A 598 0.02 42.50 36.12
CA SER A 598 1.24 41.80 35.75
C SER A 598 2.31 41.89 36.85
N LYS A 599 3.15 40.86 36.97
CA LYS A 599 4.39 40.87 37.78
C LYS A 599 5.57 41.52 37.03
N ASP A 600 5.40 41.83 35.75
CA ASP A 600 6.37 42.53 34.90
C ASP A 600 5.69 43.77 34.29
N SER A 601 6.30 44.37 33.28
CA SER A 601 5.77 45.60 32.65
C SER A 601 4.51 45.33 31.80
N ILE A 602 3.68 46.36 31.67
CA ILE A 602 2.54 46.40 30.74
C ILE A 602 2.86 47.42 29.65
N GLN A 603 2.82 47.00 28.38
CA GLN A 603 3.17 47.80 27.20
C GLN A 603 2.00 47.76 26.23
N LEU A 604 1.33 48.89 26.04
CA LEU A 604 0.18 49.02 25.15
C LEU A 604 0.48 50.10 24.10
N GLN A 605 0.31 49.76 22.82
CA GLN A 605 0.53 50.66 21.70
C GLN A 605 -0.61 50.50 20.68
N ALA A 606 -1.17 51.61 20.21
CA ALA A 606 -2.07 51.60 19.07
C ALA A 606 -2.28 53.00 18.46
N GLY A 607 -2.92 53.06 17.29
CA GLY A 607 -3.49 54.31 16.77
C GLY A 607 -4.41 55.00 17.80
N GLN A 608 -5.31 54.24 18.41
CA GLN A 608 -6.20 54.65 19.49
C GLN A 608 -6.20 53.60 20.62
N LEU A 609 -6.15 54.06 21.88
CA LEU A 609 -6.31 53.21 23.06
C LEU A 609 -7.69 53.42 23.70
N THR A 610 -8.51 52.37 23.77
CA THR A 610 -9.81 52.36 24.47
C THR A 610 -9.73 51.48 25.71
N LEU A 611 -9.38 52.06 26.85
CA LEU A 611 -9.11 51.31 28.08
C LEU A 611 -10.29 51.41 29.05
N ASN A 612 -10.98 50.30 29.31
CA ASN A 612 -12.10 50.19 30.26
C ASN A 612 -11.74 49.22 31.40
N THR A 613 -10.59 49.45 32.04
CA THR A 613 -10.06 48.61 33.13
C THR A 613 -8.95 49.34 33.88
N ASN A 614 -8.78 49.02 35.16
CA ASN A 614 -7.60 49.42 35.93
C ASN A 614 -6.39 48.55 35.58
N PHE A 615 -5.18 49.11 35.68
CA PHE A 615 -3.91 48.41 35.43
C PHE A 615 -3.03 48.38 36.68
N THR A 616 -2.40 47.25 36.94
CA THR A 616 -1.42 47.09 38.03
C THR A 616 -0.19 46.34 37.55
N SER A 617 0.97 46.98 37.59
CA SER A 617 2.27 46.43 37.21
C SER A 617 3.23 46.42 38.40
N GLN A 618 4.01 45.36 38.55
CA GLN A 618 5.15 45.33 39.50
C GLN A 618 6.43 45.92 38.88
N LYS A 619 6.37 46.38 37.64
CA LYS A 619 7.42 47.19 37.01
C LYS A 619 6.77 48.40 36.37
N ASP A 620 6.92 48.60 35.06
CA ASP A 620 6.49 49.79 34.35
C ASP A 620 5.10 49.61 33.73
N ILE A 621 4.42 50.73 33.46
CA ILE A 621 3.26 50.80 32.57
C ILE A 621 3.59 51.80 31.46
N ASN A 622 3.62 51.34 30.21
CA ASN A 622 3.88 52.16 29.03
C ASN A 622 2.66 52.17 28.13
N LEU A 623 2.06 53.34 27.92
CA LEU A 623 0.88 53.55 27.07
C LEU A 623 1.26 54.51 25.93
N ILE A 624 1.12 54.05 24.68
CA ILE A 624 1.45 54.83 23.48
C ILE A 624 0.21 54.91 22.59
N THR A 625 -0.20 56.13 22.26
CA THR A 625 -1.21 56.42 21.23
C THR A 625 -0.55 57.15 20.05
N GLU A 626 -0.83 56.71 18.83
CA GLU A 626 -0.16 57.26 17.64
C GLU A 626 -0.95 58.36 16.95
N THR A 627 -2.29 58.26 16.93
CA THR A 627 -3.16 59.08 16.05
C THR A 627 -4.24 59.90 16.76
N THR A 628 -4.42 59.74 18.09
CA THR A 628 -5.54 60.34 18.84
C THR A 628 -5.15 60.74 20.27
N ASP A 629 -5.93 61.65 20.86
CA ASP A 629 -5.85 61.99 22.29
C ASP A 629 -6.09 60.75 23.17
N LEU A 630 -5.34 60.63 24.27
CA LEU A 630 -5.47 59.54 25.22
C LEU A 630 -6.40 59.93 26.39
N PHE A 631 -7.59 59.35 26.44
CA PHE A 631 -8.52 59.53 27.56
C PHE A 631 -8.33 58.45 28.63
N LEU A 632 -7.75 58.82 29.77
CA LEU A 632 -7.54 57.92 30.92
C LEU A 632 -8.54 58.23 32.04
N ASN A 633 -9.54 57.37 32.20
CA ASN A 633 -10.47 57.37 33.34
C ASN A 633 -10.23 56.17 34.29
N ASN A 634 -9.04 55.57 34.24
CA ASN A 634 -8.70 54.35 34.98
C ASN A 634 -7.55 54.58 35.96
N VAL A 635 -7.47 53.73 36.98
CA VAL A 635 -6.33 53.69 37.90
C VAL A 635 -5.17 52.95 37.25
N LEU A 636 -4.01 53.61 37.18
CA LEU A 636 -2.73 53.03 36.79
C LEU A 636 -1.83 52.94 38.03
N ASN A 637 -1.39 51.73 38.37
CA ASN A 637 -0.48 51.50 39.50
C ASN A 637 0.75 50.72 39.02
N ALA A 638 1.91 51.37 39.04
CA ALA A 638 3.20 50.78 38.69
C ALA A 638 4.14 50.89 39.90
N GLN A 639 4.98 49.88 40.14
CA GLN A 639 6.02 49.97 41.17
C GLN A 639 7.24 50.77 40.69
N ASN A 640 7.44 50.85 39.37
CA ASN A 640 8.45 51.68 38.74
C ASN A 640 7.75 52.87 38.04
N ASP A 641 7.90 52.99 36.72
CA ASP A 641 7.45 54.15 35.96
C ASP A 641 6.07 53.96 35.32
N ILE A 642 5.33 55.07 35.20
CA ILE A 642 4.15 55.17 34.33
C ILE A 642 4.52 56.14 33.21
N ASN A 643 4.74 55.60 32.00
CA ASN A 643 5.06 56.37 30.81
C ASN A 643 3.85 56.44 29.89
N ILE A 644 3.43 57.66 29.57
CA ILE A 644 2.26 57.91 28.71
C ILE A 644 2.70 58.84 27.59
N SER A 645 2.48 58.41 26.35
CA SER A 645 2.83 59.18 25.14
C SER A 645 1.63 59.24 24.18
N ALA A 646 1.31 60.45 23.73
CA ALA A 646 0.40 60.71 22.62
C ALA A 646 1.20 61.43 21.52
N LEU A 647 1.41 60.76 20.38
CA LEU A 647 2.29 61.25 19.31
C LEU A 647 1.58 62.30 18.44
N THR A 648 0.25 62.25 18.34
CA THR A 648 -0.57 63.30 17.71
C THR A 648 -1.88 63.48 18.50
N GLY A 649 -1.89 64.45 19.42
CA GLY A 649 -3.03 64.73 20.30
C GLY A 649 -2.61 65.46 21.58
N GLY A 650 -3.50 66.27 22.18
CA GLY A 650 -3.24 67.15 23.32
C GLY A 650 -3.46 66.52 24.69
#